data_AF-A0A139SMM0-F1
#
_entry.id   AF-A0A139SMM0-F1
#
_cell.length_a   1.000
_cell.length_b   1.000
_cell.length_c   1.000
_cell.angle_alpha   90.00
_cell.angle_beta   90.00
_cell.angle_gamma   90.00
#
_symmetry.space_group_name_H-M   'P 1'
#
loop_
_entity.id
_entity.type
_entity.pdbx_description
1 polymer ?
#
loop_
_entity_poly.entity_id
_entity_poly.type
_entity_poly.pdbx_seq_one_letter_code
_entity_poly.pdbx_strand_id
1 'polypeptide(L)'
;MDPLNLPIYELEKELLAALREGAGAGGARVLVQAPTGSGKSTQIPKILLKHGLGGTGTAGEIVVLQPRRLATRMLARRVAAELGRALGETVGYQIRLESRVSAQTRIRFVTEGVLLRQMLADGQLSGVGAIVFDEFHERHLYGDITLARALQIQRSTRPDLRLIVMSATLDTEALERYLAPCRVLTSAGRTFPVKIDYLPRAVSPDTEPVWELAARECERLVAESPDGSDVLVFMPGVYEINRTLQALQARRGLRDFECLPLHGELPAAQQDRAVGGTASGGGADDTASGSQRSGVVRRRKIIVSTNVAETSLTIEGVTLVIDSGLARVARYDPRRGINTLLVEKISIASADQRAGRAGRTAPGTCLRLWTAREHERLNPQELPEVKRIDLAEVVLTLKASGIDDLVGFNWIEAPSPDALARAERLLEDLGALSRARANASAGGGGDRGDSGGNPRGTEEGAASANTFPQITALGRQMLRFPLHPRYARMLIEAGKRSCVREVALMAALTQGRSFLLRGVSKEIAQARERVLGEEHESDFLLLVRAWEAAQRAGFDLGFCRELGIHAQAARQVGPLYEQFLKIARAAANTAWERDYPRSDGRHSRTGSADGVSGDAAAAAVPAETAAGDSDLRKCVLAGFSDQVARRLDSGTLRCELVHGRRGLLARESVCQRAALMVIGEITEVGGRGEVSTVLGLATAIEEPWLAELFPEDYAETTGVVYDEAAKRVVARRERRFRDLALEARMSSEEVPPSAAAALLAREVLAGRLKLKHWDEAVEQWIVRVNRLAEWFPELGVSQIGEADRALLIEQLCYGETSARAVREKPVMPVLREWLSAEQLAALDQYLPERLVMANGGGGGKGGPGGRSGRARLRYLPEGPPILSARIQELYGVESRFTLGAGRVPVRIEVLAPNQRPIQITDDLALFWREQYPKIRSELSRRYPRHEWREL
;
A
#
# COMPACT_ATOMS: atom_id res chain seq x y z
N MET A 1 -13.31 -21.75 -44.12
CA MET A 1 -11.92 -21.55 -44.55
C MET A 1 -11.14 -22.81 -44.22
N ASP A 2 -10.33 -23.30 -45.15
CA ASP A 2 -9.31 -24.29 -44.84
C ASP A 2 -8.39 -23.72 -43.74
N PRO A 3 -8.22 -24.41 -42.59
CA PRO A 3 -7.34 -23.96 -41.52
C PRO A 3 -5.91 -23.61 -42.00
N LEU A 4 -5.44 -24.25 -43.08
CA LEU A 4 -4.12 -24.03 -43.68
C LEU A 4 -3.97 -22.67 -44.39
N ASN A 5 -5.06 -21.92 -44.60
CA ASN A 5 -5.05 -20.60 -45.24
C ASN A 5 -5.06 -19.41 -44.25
N LEU A 6 -4.90 -19.67 -42.95
CA LEU A 6 -4.83 -18.60 -41.94
C LEU A 6 -3.45 -17.92 -41.97
N PRO A 7 -3.37 -16.57 -41.89
CA PRO A 7 -2.11 -15.81 -42.01
C PRO A 7 -1.02 -16.21 -41.02
N ILE A 8 -1.40 -16.77 -39.87
CA ILE A 8 -0.44 -17.18 -38.84
C ILE A 8 0.47 -18.34 -39.28
N TYR A 9 0.06 -19.16 -40.27
CA TYR A 9 0.90 -20.25 -40.79
C TYR A 9 2.13 -19.73 -41.55
N GLU A 10 2.10 -18.49 -42.06
CA GLU A 10 3.26 -17.86 -42.68
C GLU A 10 4.44 -17.78 -41.70
N LEU A 11 4.16 -17.66 -40.40
CA LEU A 11 5.16 -17.60 -39.34
C LEU A 11 5.65 -18.99 -38.87
N GLU A 12 5.10 -20.12 -39.35
CA GLU A 12 5.42 -21.45 -38.81
C GLU A 12 6.93 -21.74 -38.86
N LYS A 13 7.60 -21.46 -40.00
CA LYS A 13 9.04 -21.73 -40.15
C LYS A 13 9.90 -20.87 -39.22
N GLU A 14 9.62 -19.58 -39.16
CA GLU A 14 10.38 -18.63 -38.34
C GLU A 14 10.16 -18.87 -36.84
N LEU A 15 8.93 -19.21 -36.45
CA LEU A 15 8.59 -19.61 -35.08
C LEU A 15 9.39 -20.84 -34.65
N LEU A 16 9.48 -21.87 -35.49
CA LEU A 16 10.24 -23.08 -35.18
C LEU A 16 11.73 -22.82 -35.10
N ALA A 17 12.28 -21.99 -35.99
CA ALA A 17 13.69 -21.58 -35.96
C ALA A 17 13.99 -20.86 -34.63
N ALA A 18 13.21 -19.85 -34.28
CA ALA A 18 13.37 -19.08 -33.05
C ALA A 18 13.27 -19.96 -31.78
N LEU A 19 12.33 -20.91 -31.75
CA LEU A 19 12.12 -21.81 -30.61
C LEU A 19 13.16 -22.93 -30.48
N ARG A 20 13.84 -23.30 -31.57
CA ARG A 20 14.91 -24.32 -31.57
C ARG A 20 16.28 -23.71 -31.31
N GLU A 21 16.60 -22.59 -31.95
CA GLU A 21 17.86 -21.85 -31.78
C GLU A 21 18.00 -21.31 -30.35
N GLY A 22 16.91 -20.75 -29.79
CA GLY A 22 16.92 -20.17 -28.45
C GLY A 22 17.08 -21.18 -27.31
N ALA A 23 16.85 -22.48 -27.56
CA ALA A 23 16.95 -23.52 -26.55
C ALA A 23 18.39 -23.74 -26.03
N GLY A 24 19.41 -23.32 -26.78
CA GLY A 24 20.83 -23.40 -26.38
C GLY A 24 21.44 -22.10 -25.84
N ALA A 25 20.73 -20.97 -25.95
CA ALA A 25 21.30 -19.62 -25.78
C ALA A 25 20.60 -18.77 -24.69
N GLY A 26 20.23 -19.38 -23.56
CA GLY A 26 19.60 -18.66 -22.42
C GLY A 26 18.07 -18.65 -22.40
N GLY A 27 17.44 -19.53 -23.18
CA GLY A 27 16.00 -19.79 -23.19
C GLY A 27 15.28 -19.20 -24.40
N ALA A 28 14.37 -19.97 -25.00
CA ALA A 28 13.63 -19.54 -26.19
C ALA A 28 12.46 -18.62 -25.80
N ARG A 29 12.51 -17.36 -26.24
CA ARG A 29 11.46 -16.36 -26.04
C ARG A 29 11.04 -15.76 -27.37
N VAL A 30 9.74 -15.82 -27.67
CA VAL A 30 9.16 -15.32 -28.93
C VAL A 30 8.01 -14.38 -28.62
N LEU A 31 8.04 -13.18 -29.21
CA LEU A 31 6.94 -12.25 -29.23
C LEU A 31 6.23 -12.35 -30.59
N VAL A 32 4.99 -12.83 -30.60
CA VAL A 32 4.14 -12.91 -31.80
C VAL A 32 3.20 -11.72 -31.82
N GLN A 33 3.41 -10.84 -32.79
CA GLN A 33 2.51 -9.73 -33.07
C GLN A 33 1.58 -10.11 -34.21
N ALA A 34 0.31 -10.28 -33.92
CA ALA A 34 -0.69 -10.57 -34.94
C ALA A 34 -2.05 -10.03 -34.52
N PRO A 35 -2.81 -9.39 -35.44
CA PRO A 35 -4.15 -8.93 -35.11
C PRO A 35 -5.01 -10.13 -34.72
N THR A 36 -6.02 -9.87 -33.92
CA THR A 36 -7.05 -10.86 -33.61
C THR A 36 -7.64 -11.43 -34.92
N GLY A 37 -8.07 -12.70 -34.93
CA GLY A 37 -8.61 -13.34 -36.14
C GLY A 37 -7.57 -13.89 -37.13
N SER A 38 -6.28 -13.57 -36.95
CA SER A 38 -5.16 -14.19 -37.69
C SER A 38 -5.01 -15.69 -37.46
N GLY A 39 -5.61 -16.22 -36.38
CA GLY A 39 -5.47 -17.60 -35.95
C GLY A 39 -4.41 -17.83 -34.86
N LYS A 40 -3.77 -16.79 -34.31
CA LYS A 40 -2.74 -16.91 -33.26
C LYS A 40 -3.14 -17.84 -32.10
N SER A 41 -4.32 -17.64 -31.54
CA SER A 41 -4.82 -18.35 -30.35
C SER A 41 -5.20 -19.81 -30.62
N THR A 42 -5.54 -20.13 -31.87
CA THR A 42 -5.99 -21.48 -32.26
C THR A 42 -4.90 -22.30 -32.93
N GLN A 43 -4.02 -21.67 -33.73
CA GLN A 43 -3.03 -22.39 -34.54
C GLN A 43 -1.67 -22.52 -33.85
N ILE A 44 -1.18 -21.51 -33.12
CA ILE A 44 0.14 -21.58 -32.46
C ILE A 44 0.24 -22.80 -31.52
N PRO A 45 -0.73 -23.08 -30.64
CA PRO A 45 -0.67 -24.28 -29.79
C PRO A 45 -0.63 -25.59 -30.60
N LYS A 46 -1.34 -25.66 -31.74
CA LYS A 46 -1.33 -26.84 -32.63
C LYS A 46 0.01 -26.99 -33.35
N ILE A 47 0.63 -25.90 -33.78
CA ILE A 47 1.97 -25.90 -34.38
C ILE A 47 2.98 -26.45 -33.35
N LEU A 48 2.94 -25.96 -32.12
CA LEU A 48 3.81 -26.45 -31.04
C LEU A 48 3.60 -27.96 -30.79
N LEU A 49 2.35 -28.42 -30.76
CA LEU A 49 2.01 -29.84 -30.56
C LEU A 49 2.53 -30.71 -31.73
N LYS A 50 2.27 -30.29 -32.98
CA LYS A 50 2.67 -30.98 -34.21
C LYS A 50 4.18 -31.21 -34.27
N HIS A 51 4.98 -30.25 -33.78
CA HIS A 51 6.44 -30.30 -33.81
C HIS A 51 7.08 -30.80 -32.50
N GLY A 52 6.30 -31.33 -31.57
CA GLY A 52 6.81 -31.93 -30.33
C GLY A 52 7.44 -30.93 -29.36
N LEU A 53 7.06 -29.66 -29.41
CA LEU A 53 7.64 -28.58 -28.58
C LEU A 53 7.02 -28.47 -27.18
N GLY A 54 6.13 -29.39 -26.81
CA GLY A 54 5.52 -29.49 -25.48
C GLY A 54 6.39 -30.17 -24.42
N GLY A 55 7.54 -30.75 -24.77
CA GLY A 55 8.45 -31.45 -23.84
C GLY A 55 8.89 -32.82 -24.38
N THR A 56 9.89 -33.44 -23.74
CA THR A 56 10.41 -34.75 -24.14
C THR A 56 9.58 -35.91 -23.55
N GLY A 57 9.15 -36.84 -24.41
CA GLY A 57 8.41 -38.05 -24.00
C GLY A 57 6.89 -37.89 -23.98
N THR A 58 6.19 -38.89 -23.47
CA THR A 58 4.72 -38.96 -23.44
C THR A 58 4.07 -38.02 -22.42
N ALA A 59 4.83 -37.16 -21.73
CA ALA A 59 4.36 -36.34 -20.60
C ALA A 59 4.41 -34.81 -20.83
N GLY A 60 4.86 -34.35 -22.02
CA GLY A 60 5.02 -32.92 -22.30
C GLY A 60 3.70 -32.17 -22.54
N GLU A 61 3.50 -31.04 -21.86
CA GLU A 61 2.35 -30.14 -22.02
C GLU A 61 2.71 -28.75 -22.57
N ILE A 62 1.78 -28.18 -23.34
CA ILE A 62 1.73 -26.79 -23.78
C ILE A 62 0.62 -26.10 -22.97
N VAL A 63 1.00 -25.12 -22.17
CA VAL A 63 0.05 -24.34 -21.38
C VAL A 63 -0.25 -23.03 -22.10
N VAL A 64 -1.53 -22.75 -22.34
CA VAL A 64 -1.98 -21.53 -23.03
C VAL A 64 -2.76 -20.68 -22.05
N LEU A 65 -2.22 -19.51 -21.72
CA LEU A 65 -2.86 -18.53 -20.86
C LEU A 65 -3.89 -17.73 -21.62
N GLN A 66 -5.04 -17.56 -20.97
CA GLN A 66 -6.11 -16.67 -21.41
C GLN A 66 -6.53 -15.80 -20.24
N PRO A 67 -6.82 -14.51 -20.47
CA PRO A 67 -7.26 -13.63 -19.38
C PRO A 67 -8.65 -14.00 -18.85
N ARG A 68 -9.48 -14.61 -19.70
CA ARG A 68 -10.91 -14.77 -19.45
C ARG A 68 -11.36 -16.22 -19.49
N ARG A 69 -12.25 -16.58 -18.55
CA ARG A 69 -12.81 -17.93 -18.43
C ARG A 69 -13.54 -18.38 -19.71
N LEU A 70 -14.38 -17.52 -20.29
CA LEU A 70 -15.12 -17.84 -21.50
C LEU A 70 -14.17 -18.10 -22.69
N ALA A 71 -13.19 -17.22 -22.90
CA ALA A 71 -12.17 -17.40 -23.94
C ALA A 71 -11.41 -18.72 -23.76
N THR A 72 -10.99 -19.03 -22.52
CA THR A 72 -10.32 -20.29 -22.17
C THR A 72 -11.12 -21.52 -22.63
N ARG A 73 -12.41 -21.58 -22.28
CA ARG A 73 -13.29 -22.71 -22.63
C ARG A 73 -13.57 -22.79 -24.13
N MET A 74 -13.86 -21.65 -24.76
CA MET A 74 -14.21 -21.60 -26.18
C MET A 74 -13.03 -21.94 -27.08
N LEU A 75 -11.82 -21.42 -26.77
CA LEU A 75 -10.61 -21.75 -27.52
C LEU A 75 -10.23 -23.21 -27.36
N ALA A 76 -10.29 -23.77 -26.15
CA ALA A 76 -10.03 -25.20 -25.94
C ALA A 76 -11.00 -26.07 -26.76
N ARG A 77 -12.30 -25.76 -26.74
CA ARG A 77 -13.31 -26.48 -27.53
C ARG A 77 -13.05 -26.35 -29.02
N ARG A 78 -12.74 -25.13 -29.51
CA ARG A 78 -12.46 -24.88 -30.92
C ARG A 78 -11.23 -25.65 -31.39
N VAL A 79 -10.13 -25.62 -30.62
CA VAL A 79 -8.89 -26.32 -30.96
C VAL A 79 -9.07 -27.84 -30.90
N ALA A 80 -9.84 -28.37 -29.93
CA ALA A 80 -10.20 -29.78 -29.89
C ALA A 80 -10.98 -30.22 -31.14
N ALA A 81 -11.98 -29.44 -31.54
CA ALA A 81 -12.79 -29.69 -32.73
C ALA A 81 -11.95 -29.63 -34.03
N GLU A 82 -11.05 -28.63 -34.15
CA GLU A 82 -10.15 -28.52 -35.31
C GLU A 82 -9.14 -29.67 -35.41
N LEU A 83 -8.85 -30.37 -34.30
CA LEU A 83 -8.01 -31.57 -34.27
C LEU A 83 -8.81 -32.88 -34.41
N GLY A 84 -10.14 -32.81 -34.48
CA GLY A 84 -11.01 -34.00 -34.48
C GLY A 84 -10.93 -34.80 -33.18
N ARG A 85 -10.68 -34.15 -32.04
CA ARG A 85 -10.56 -34.79 -30.71
C ARG A 85 -11.67 -34.33 -29.77
N ALA A 86 -12.00 -35.15 -28.78
CA ALA A 86 -12.95 -34.74 -27.74
C ALA A 86 -12.26 -33.77 -26.75
N LEU A 87 -13.05 -32.82 -26.23
CA LEU A 87 -12.58 -31.88 -25.22
C LEU A 87 -12.26 -32.62 -23.91
N GLY A 88 -11.05 -32.45 -23.39
CA GLY A 88 -10.53 -33.16 -22.21
C GLY A 88 -9.58 -34.32 -22.55
N GLU A 89 -9.52 -34.76 -23.81
CA GLU A 89 -8.50 -35.70 -24.30
C GLU A 89 -7.19 -34.93 -24.56
N THR A 90 -6.77 -34.79 -25.82
CA THR A 90 -5.53 -34.09 -26.22
C THR A 90 -5.55 -32.59 -25.89
N VAL A 91 -6.73 -31.98 -25.94
CA VAL A 91 -6.92 -30.55 -25.65
C VAL A 91 -7.89 -30.43 -24.49
N GLY A 92 -7.48 -29.73 -23.45
CA GLY A 92 -8.28 -29.50 -22.25
C GLY A 92 -8.23 -28.06 -21.78
N TYR A 93 -9.00 -27.76 -20.74
CA TYR A 93 -8.90 -26.49 -20.04
C TYR A 93 -9.03 -26.64 -18.53
N GLN A 94 -8.47 -25.68 -17.81
CA GLN A 94 -8.58 -25.57 -16.37
C GLN A 94 -8.81 -24.12 -15.96
N ILE A 95 -9.95 -23.86 -15.33
CA ILE A 95 -10.30 -22.56 -14.76
C ILE A 95 -10.70 -22.74 -13.29
N ARG A 96 -10.95 -21.64 -12.58
CA ARG A 96 -11.32 -21.71 -11.17
C ARG A 96 -12.67 -22.46 -11.00
N LEU A 97 -12.66 -23.53 -10.21
CA LEU A 97 -13.80 -24.43 -9.91
C LEU A 97 -14.28 -25.32 -11.07
N GLU A 98 -13.55 -25.37 -12.19
CA GLU A 98 -13.94 -26.19 -13.35
C GLU A 98 -12.69 -26.68 -14.08
N SER A 99 -12.61 -27.99 -14.33
CA SER A 99 -11.50 -28.61 -15.03
C SER A 99 -12.00 -29.70 -15.98
N ARG A 100 -11.47 -29.70 -17.20
CA ARG A 100 -11.70 -30.71 -18.24
C ARG A 100 -10.34 -31.07 -18.84
N VAL A 101 -9.57 -31.86 -18.09
CA VAL A 101 -8.24 -32.35 -18.46
C VAL A 101 -8.14 -33.84 -18.12
N SER A 102 -7.24 -34.57 -18.77
CA SER A 102 -6.93 -35.96 -18.49
C SER A 102 -5.42 -36.20 -18.62
N ALA A 103 -4.95 -37.40 -18.31
CA ALA A 103 -3.54 -37.79 -18.55
C ALA A 103 -3.14 -37.73 -20.04
N GLN A 104 -4.11 -37.65 -20.96
CA GLN A 104 -3.89 -37.53 -22.41
C GLN A 104 -3.76 -36.07 -22.86
N THR A 105 -4.03 -35.10 -21.99
CA THR A 105 -3.98 -33.68 -22.33
C THR A 105 -2.56 -33.25 -22.64
N ARG A 106 -2.39 -32.55 -23.76
CA ARG A 106 -1.11 -32.00 -24.25
C ARG A 106 -1.20 -30.51 -24.52
N ILE A 107 -2.38 -30.00 -24.85
CA ILE A 107 -2.65 -28.55 -24.88
C ILE A 107 -3.65 -28.24 -23.77
N ARG A 108 -3.23 -27.42 -22.80
CA ARG A 108 -4.05 -27.05 -21.66
C ARG A 108 -4.26 -25.54 -21.63
N PHE A 109 -5.50 -25.12 -21.90
CA PHE A 109 -5.89 -23.72 -21.76
C PHE A 109 -6.19 -23.40 -20.30
N VAL A 110 -5.59 -22.35 -19.76
CA VAL A 110 -5.76 -21.97 -18.36
C VAL A 110 -5.98 -20.47 -18.22
N THR A 111 -6.69 -20.07 -17.16
CA THR A 111 -6.70 -18.67 -16.74
C THR A 111 -5.41 -18.31 -16.02
N GLU A 112 -4.98 -17.05 -16.09
CA GLU A 112 -3.74 -16.54 -15.51
C GLU A 112 -3.54 -16.95 -14.03
N GLY A 113 -4.57 -16.72 -13.19
CA GLY A 113 -4.50 -17.08 -11.77
C GLY A 113 -4.46 -18.59 -11.46
N VAL A 114 -4.75 -19.47 -12.44
CA VAL A 114 -4.56 -20.92 -12.29
C VAL A 114 -3.10 -21.29 -12.51
N LEU A 115 -2.46 -20.79 -13.58
CA LEU A 115 -1.04 -21.06 -13.82
C LEU A 115 -0.18 -20.45 -12.72
N LEU A 116 -0.46 -19.22 -12.29
CA LEU A 116 0.32 -18.60 -11.23
C LEU A 116 0.34 -19.49 -9.99
N ARG A 117 -0.82 -19.98 -9.54
CA ARG A 117 -0.90 -20.91 -8.41
C ARG A 117 -0.18 -22.24 -8.65
N GLN A 118 -0.16 -22.74 -9.88
CA GLN A 118 0.63 -23.93 -10.22
C GLN A 118 2.12 -23.66 -10.10
N MET A 119 2.61 -22.49 -10.51
CA MET A 119 3.99 -22.07 -10.29
C MET A 119 4.35 -21.89 -8.81
N LEU A 120 3.35 -21.60 -7.95
CA LEU A 120 3.54 -21.55 -6.49
C LEU A 120 3.72 -22.95 -5.90
N ALA A 121 2.92 -23.92 -6.36
CA ALA A 121 2.93 -25.27 -5.85
C ALA A 121 4.11 -26.09 -6.39
N ASP A 122 4.38 -25.95 -7.69
CA ASP A 122 5.50 -26.57 -8.40
C ASP A 122 6.36 -25.49 -9.06
N GLY A 123 7.40 -25.07 -8.35
CA GLY A 123 8.38 -24.09 -8.86
C GLY A 123 9.20 -24.59 -10.05
N GLN A 124 9.14 -25.87 -10.41
CA GLN A 124 9.83 -26.45 -11.57
C GLN A 124 8.93 -26.60 -12.80
N LEU A 125 7.61 -26.49 -12.65
CA LEU A 125 6.63 -26.74 -13.72
C LEU A 125 6.92 -28.05 -14.47
N SER A 126 7.04 -29.14 -13.70
CA SER A 126 7.41 -30.45 -14.22
C SER A 126 6.40 -30.91 -15.29
N GLY A 127 6.91 -31.36 -16.43
CA GLY A 127 6.07 -31.78 -17.57
C GLY A 127 5.61 -30.65 -18.50
N VAL A 128 5.77 -29.37 -18.15
CA VAL A 128 5.48 -28.26 -19.06
C VAL A 128 6.70 -27.93 -19.91
N GLY A 129 6.56 -27.97 -21.23
CA GLY A 129 7.64 -27.61 -22.17
C GLY A 129 7.47 -26.26 -22.87
N ALA A 130 6.25 -25.72 -22.90
CA ALA A 130 5.97 -24.40 -23.46
C ALA A 130 4.82 -23.68 -22.74
N ILE A 131 4.96 -22.37 -22.57
CA ILE A 131 3.91 -21.48 -22.06
C ILE A 131 3.62 -20.42 -23.13
N VAL A 132 2.35 -20.29 -23.48
CA VAL A 132 1.84 -19.30 -24.44
C VAL A 132 0.99 -18.29 -23.68
N PHE A 133 1.44 -17.05 -23.60
CA PHE A 133 0.69 -15.91 -23.05
C PHE A 133 -0.12 -15.27 -24.18
N ASP A 134 -1.43 -15.49 -24.21
CA ASP A 134 -2.30 -14.88 -25.22
C ASP A 134 -2.96 -13.59 -24.72
N GLU A 135 -3.36 -12.73 -25.66
CA GLU A 135 -4.00 -11.43 -25.41
C GLU A 135 -3.22 -10.54 -24.43
N PHE A 136 -1.89 -10.59 -24.48
CA PHE A 136 -1.03 -9.90 -23.50
C PHE A 136 -1.17 -8.37 -23.51
N HIS A 137 -1.77 -7.81 -24.56
CA HIS A 137 -2.09 -6.40 -24.67
C HIS A 137 -3.18 -5.91 -23.70
N GLU A 138 -3.97 -6.80 -23.08
CA GLU A 138 -4.93 -6.41 -22.04
C GLU A 138 -4.22 -5.96 -20.74
N ARG A 139 -2.93 -6.31 -20.57
CA ARG A 139 -2.06 -5.89 -19.45
C ARG A 139 -2.72 -6.09 -18.08
N HIS A 140 -3.26 -7.30 -17.89
CA HIS A 140 -3.75 -7.77 -16.61
C HIS A 140 -2.60 -8.03 -15.64
N LEU A 141 -2.82 -7.71 -14.37
CA LEU A 141 -1.77 -7.82 -13.36
C LEU A 141 -1.32 -9.27 -13.17
N TYR A 142 -2.26 -10.22 -13.20
CA TYR A 142 -1.96 -11.64 -13.09
C TYR A 142 -1.16 -12.18 -14.28
N GLY A 143 -1.44 -11.71 -15.50
CA GLY A 143 -0.64 -12.01 -16.68
C GLY A 143 0.80 -11.51 -16.55
N ASP A 144 0.97 -10.24 -16.17
CA ASP A 144 2.28 -9.59 -16.00
C ASP A 144 3.16 -10.34 -14.98
N ILE A 145 2.62 -10.65 -13.78
CA ILE A 145 3.39 -11.36 -12.74
C ILE A 145 3.67 -12.82 -13.11
N THR A 146 2.76 -13.48 -13.83
CA THR A 146 2.97 -14.87 -14.29
C THR A 146 4.07 -14.92 -15.34
N LEU A 147 4.15 -13.92 -16.24
CA LEU A 147 5.24 -13.80 -17.20
C LEU A 147 6.58 -13.53 -16.49
N ALA A 148 6.60 -12.62 -15.54
CA ALA A 148 7.79 -12.33 -14.73
C ALA A 148 8.31 -13.58 -14.01
N ARG A 149 7.41 -14.37 -13.41
CA ARG A 149 7.76 -15.64 -12.75
C ARG A 149 8.24 -16.69 -13.75
N ALA A 150 7.60 -16.81 -14.91
CA ALA A 150 8.03 -17.73 -15.97
C ALA A 150 9.45 -17.39 -16.48
N LEU A 151 9.77 -16.11 -16.65
CA LEU A 151 11.11 -15.65 -17.01
C LEU A 151 12.15 -15.98 -15.93
N GLN A 152 11.79 -15.80 -14.66
CA GLN A 152 12.67 -16.17 -13.54
C GLN A 152 12.95 -17.67 -13.53
N ILE A 153 11.92 -18.51 -13.68
CA ILE A 153 12.05 -19.98 -13.78
C ILE A 153 12.93 -20.36 -14.98
N GLN A 154 12.70 -19.74 -16.14
CA GLN A 154 13.49 -20.03 -17.34
C GLN A 154 14.97 -19.65 -17.17
N ARG A 155 15.28 -18.52 -16.53
CA ARG A 155 16.66 -18.06 -16.29
C ARG A 155 17.39 -18.87 -15.22
N SER A 156 16.68 -19.55 -14.33
CA SER A 156 17.27 -20.24 -13.19
C SER A 156 17.24 -21.76 -13.35
N THR A 157 16.06 -22.37 -13.33
CA THR A 157 15.91 -23.82 -13.18
C THR A 157 15.49 -24.54 -14.46
N ARG A 158 14.81 -23.86 -15.38
CA ARG A 158 14.26 -24.46 -16.62
C ARG A 158 14.65 -23.67 -17.88
N PRO A 159 15.94 -23.60 -18.25
CA PRO A 159 16.37 -22.93 -19.49
C PRO A 159 15.78 -23.59 -20.76
N ASP A 160 15.29 -24.83 -20.65
CA ASP A 160 14.58 -25.57 -21.70
C ASP A 160 13.14 -25.07 -21.95
N LEU A 161 12.54 -24.36 -21.00
CA LEU A 161 11.16 -23.87 -21.08
C LEU A 161 11.02 -22.86 -22.22
N ARG A 162 9.99 -23.01 -23.06
CA ARG A 162 9.72 -22.09 -24.17
C ARG A 162 8.65 -21.09 -23.78
N LEU A 163 8.91 -19.80 -24.00
CA LEU A 163 7.97 -18.73 -23.69
C LEU A 163 7.52 -18.03 -24.99
N ILE A 164 6.22 -18.04 -25.25
CA ILE A 164 5.61 -17.36 -26.38
C ILE A 164 4.66 -16.32 -25.81
N VAL A 165 4.83 -15.05 -26.19
CA VAL A 165 3.91 -13.97 -25.83
C VAL A 165 3.22 -13.49 -27.09
N MET A 166 1.89 -13.44 -27.08
CA MET A 166 1.08 -13.06 -28.24
C MET A 166 0.33 -11.77 -27.93
N SER A 167 0.52 -10.77 -28.80
CA SER A 167 -0.12 -9.45 -28.68
C SER A 167 -0.77 -9.03 -30.00
N ALA A 168 -1.88 -8.30 -29.90
CA ALA A 168 -2.59 -7.75 -31.04
C ALA A 168 -2.25 -6.28 -31.33
N THR A 169 -1.55 -5.59 -30.42
CA THR A 169 -1.30 -4.15 -30.48
C THR A 169 0.15 -3.82 -30.87
N LEU A 170 0.40 -2.55 -31.18
CA LEU A 170 1.65 -2.01 -31.74
C LEU A 170 2.73 -1.65 -30.70
N ASP A 171 2.43 -1.65 -29.40
CA ASP A 171 3.42 -1.31 -28.35
C ASP A 171 4.33 -2.50 -28.03
N THR A 172 5.05 -2.97 -29.05
CA THR A 172 5.91 -4.15 -29.00
C THR A 172 7.30 -3.85 -28.44
N GLU A 173 7.77 -2.60 -28.50
CA GLU A 173 9.13 -2.23 -28.11
C GLU A 173 9.39 -2.40 -26.60
N ALA A 174 8.44 -1.99 -25.75
CA ALA A 174 8.57 -2.18 -24.31
C ALA A 174 8.61 -3.67 -23.93
N LEU A 175 7.77 -4.47 -24.57
CA LEU A 175 7.66 -5.90 -24.32
C LEU A 175 8.86 -6.68 -24.88
N GLU A 176 9.36 -6.31 -26.04
CA GLU A 176 10.58 -6.87 -26.63
C GLU A 176 11.79 -6.64 -25.71
N ARG A 177 11.97 -5.40 -25.22
CA ARG A 177 13.03 -5.07 -24.26
C ARG A 177 12.92 -5.88 -22.97
N TYR A 178 11.70 -6.01 -22.44
CA TYR A 178 11.45 -6.79 -21.23
C TYR A 178 11.76 -8.30 -21.41
N LEU A 179 11.45 -8.85 -22.59
CA LEU A 179 11.68 -10.25 -22.92
C LEU A 179 13.12 -10.55 -23.35
N ALA A 180 13.99 -9.56 -23.55
CA ALA A 180 15.33 -9.75 -24.11
C ALA A 180 16.17 -10.83 -23.39
N PRO A 181 16.87 -11.73 -24.13
CA PRO A 181 16.85 -11.88 -25.59
C PRO A 181 15.51 -12.44 -26.10
N CYS A 182 14.92 -11.81 -27.12
CA CYS A 182 13.60 -12.15 -27.67
C CYS A 182 13.62 -12.09 -29.21
N ARG A 183 12.89 -12.99 -29.87
CA ARG A 183 12.61 -12.89 -31.31
C ARG A 183 11.20 -12.34 -31.51
N VAL A 184 11.06 -11.24 -32.24
CA VAL A 184 9.77 -10.69 -32.63
C VAL A 184 9.36 -11.24 -34.00
N LEU A 185 8.13 -11.75 -34.10
CA LEU A 185 7.52 -12.27 -35.32
C LEU A 185 6.20 -11.56 -35.57
N THR A 186 6.03 -10.99 -36.77
CA THR A 186 4.85 -10.16 -37.08
C THR A 186 4.05 -10.76 -38.24
N SER A 187 2.76 -10.97 -38.04
CA SER A 187 1.81 -11.37 -39.10
C SER A 187 0.83 -10.25 -39.37
N ALA A 188 0.69 -9.84 -40.64
CA ALA A 188 -0.20 -8.76 -41.05
C ALA A 188 -1.70 -9.08 -40.87
N GLY A 189 -2.07 -10.35 -40.66
CA GLY A 189 -3.46 -10.78 -40.54
C GLY A 189 -4.33 -10.51 -41.77
N ARG A 190 -5.59 -10.91 -41.69
CA ARG A 190 -6.63 -10.63 -42.70
C ARG A 190 -7.91 -10.22 -41.96
N THR A 191 -8.19 -8.92 -41.92
CA THR A 191 -9.45 -8.38 -41.39
C THR A 191 -10.20 -7.70 -42.52
N PHE A 192 -11.51 -7.92 -42.61
CA PHE A 192 -12.33 -7.19 -43.56
C PHE A 192 -12.48 -5.73 -43.12
N PRO A 193 -12.65 -4.79 -44.06
CA PRO A 193 -12.83 -3.37 -43.72
C PRO A 193 -14.10 -3.19 -42.87
N VAL A 194 -13.99 -2.33 -41.85
CA VAL A 194 -15.12 -1.92 -41.00
C VAL A 194 -15.37 -0.44 -41.18
N LYS A 195 -16.59 -0.06 -41.59
CA LYS A 195 -17.01 1.34 -41.63
C LYS A 195 -17.34 1.81 -40.21
N ILE A 196 -16.71 2.89 -39.76
CA ILE A 196 -16.94 3.47 -38.42
C ILE A 196 -17.81 4.72 -38.57
N ASP A 197 -19.00 4.69 -37.96
CA ASP A 197 -19.91 5.83 -37.87
C ASP A 197 -19.99 6.32 -36.41
N TYR A 198 -20.25 7.62 -36.24
CA TYR A 198 -20.42 8.29 -34.94
C TYR A 198 -21.79 8.93 -34.85
N LEU A 199 -22.25 9.21 -33.63
CA LEU A 199 -23.45 10.04 -33.46
C LEU A 199 -23.20 11.46 -33.99
N PRO A 200 -24.19 12.08 -34.66
CA PRO A 200 -24.06 13.43 -35.18
C PRO A 200 -24.05 14.51 -34.08
N ARG A 201 -24.64 14.20 -32.92
CA ARG A 201 -24.73 15.09 -31.75
C ARG A 201 -24.61 14.30 -30.47
N ALA A 202 -24.05 14.91 -29.43
CA ALA A 202 -23.98 14.32 -28.11
C ALA A 202 -25.39 14.19 -27.51
N VAL A 203 -25.67 13.06 -26.88
CA VAL A 203 -26.94 12.78 -26.21
C VAL A 203 -26.67 12.70 -24.70
N SER A 204 -27.45 13.45 -23.91
CA SER A 204 -27.30 13.39 -22.45
C SER A 204 -27.91 12.08 -21.92
N PRO A 205 -27.20 11.33 -21.06
CA PRO A 205 -27.74 10.16 -20.39
C PRO A 205 -29.01 10.45 -19.57
N ASP A 206 -29.19 11.68 -19.09
CA ASP A 206 -30.37 12.10 -18.33
C ASP A 206 -31.63 12.24 -19.22
N THR A 207 -31.43 12.59 -20.48
CA THR A 207 -32.54 12.74 -21.45
C THR A 207 -32.91 11.42 -22.11
N GLU A 208 -31.90 10.62 -22.47
CA GLU A 208 -32.09 9.34 -23.12
C GLU A 208 -31.00 8.38 -22.64
N PRO A 209 -31.34 7.38 -21.80
CA PRO A 209 -30.37 6.42 -21.31
C PRO A 209 -29.74 5.62 -22.46
N VAL A 210 -28.48 5.22 -22.28
CA VAL A 210 -27.68 4.54 -23.32
C VAL A 210 -28.34 3.29 -23.92
N TRP A 211 -29.16 2.57 -23.14
CA TRP A 211 -29.86 1.38 -23.62
C TRP A 211 -31.02 1.69 -24.58
N GLU A 212 -31.73 2.80 -24.39
CA GLU A 212 -32.80 3.24 -25.32
C GLU A 212 -32.18 3.76 -26.62
N LEU A 213 -31.12 4.54 -26.49
CA LEU A 213 -30.33 5.05 -27.61
C LEU A 213 -29.77 3.90 -28.46
N ALA A 214 -29.16 2.89 -27.83
CA ALA A 214 -28.66 1.71 -28.54
C ALA A 214 -29.76 0.95 -29.27
N ALA A 215 -30.92 0.76 -28.64
CA ALA A 215 -32.04 0.06 -29.26
C ALA A 215 -32.61 0.85 -30.45
N ARG A 216 -32.69 2.19 -30.35
CA ARG A 216 -33.12 3.07 -31.44
C ARG A 216 -32.20 2.98 -32.65
N GLU A 217 -30.91 3.13 -32.42
CA GLU A 217 -29.94 3.09 -33.50
C GLU A 217 -29.81 1.67 -34.09
N CYS A 218 -30.01 0.62 -33.28
CA CYS A 218 -30.10 -0.75 -33.77
C CYS A 218 -31.25 -0.94 -34.76
N GLU A 219 -32.46 -0.47 -34.42
CA GLU A 219 -33.62 -0.55 -35.31
C GLU A 219 -33.40 0.22 -36.61
N ARG A 220 -32.81 1.43 -36.53
CA ARG A 220 -32.48 2.25 -37.70
C ARG A 220 -31.49 1.54 -38.64
N LEU A 221 -30.36 1.07 -38.10
CA LEU A 221 -29.29 0.44 -38.88
C LEU A 221 -29.72 -0.89 -39.50
N VAL A 222 -30.51 -1.68 -38.77
CA VAL A 222 -31.07 -2.93 -39.30
C VAL A 222 -32.06 -2.66 -40.44
N ALA A 223 -32.86 -1.59 -40.35
CA ALA A 223 -33.78 -1.20 -41.43
C ALA A 223 -33.03 -0.74 -42.70
N GLU A 224 -31.86 -0.11 -42.55
CA GLU A 224 -30.98 0.30 -43.65
C GLU A 224 -30.23 -0.88 -44.30
N SER A 225 -30.19 -2.05 -43.64
CA SER A 225 -29.51 -3.27 -44.11
C SER A 225 -30.43 -4.50 -44.00
N PRO A 226 -31.46 -4.61 -44.86
CA PRO A 226 -32.47 -5.67 -44.77
C PRO A 226 -31.92 -7.09 -44.99
N ASP A 227 -30.87 -7.25 -45.80
CA ASP A 227 -30.09 -8.51 -45.97
C ASP A 227 -29.15 -8.81 -44.78
N GLY A 228 -29.33 -8.06 -43.67
CA GLY A 228 -28.35 -7.85 -42.62
C GLY A 228 -28.02 -9.06 -41.74
N SER A 229 -26.81 -8.99 -41.21
CA SER A 229 -26.12 -9.94 -40.35
C SER A 229 -26.64 -9.96 -38.90
N ASP A 230 -26.01 -10.79 -38.05
CA ASP A 230 -26.16 -10.66 -36.61
C ASP A 230 -25.55 -9.34 -36.11
N VAL A 231 -26.08 -8.83 -35.00
CA VAL A 231 -25.69 -7.55 -34.38
C VAL A 231 -25.04 -7.82 -33.03
N LEU A 232 -23.96 -7.09 -32.72
CA LEU A 232 -23.31 -7.09 -31.41
C LEU A 232 -23.40 -5.70 -30.78
N VAL A 233 -24.00 -5.62 -29.60
CA VAL A 233 -24.16 -4.37 -28.83
C VAL A 233 -23.30 -4.44 -27.59
N PHE A 234 -22.38 -3.49 -27.39
CA PHE A 234 -21.56 -3.41 -26.19
C PHE A 234 -22.21 -2.55 -25.12
N MET A 235 -22.38 -3.10 -23.92
CA MET A 235 -22.92 -2.44 -22.72
C MET A 235 -22.02 -2.66 -21.50
N PRO A 236 -21.96 -1.72 -20.54
CA PRO A 236 -20.98 -1.79 -19.46
C PRO A 236 -21.25 -2.89 -18.42
N GLY A 237 -22.47 -3.40 -18.28
CA GLY A 237 -22.79 -4.44 -17.31
C GLY A 237 -24.16 -5.08 -17.46
N VAL A 238 -24.47 -6.03 -16.56
CA VAL A 238 -25.67 -6.87 -16.59
C VAL A 238 -26.97 -6.04 -16.51
N TYR A 239 -26.98 -5.00 -15.68
CA TYR A 239 -28.13 -4.11 -15.59
C TYR A 239 -28.42 -3.44 -16.93
N GLU A 240 -27.40 -2.82 -17.53
CA GLU A 240 -27.53 -2.15 -18.81
C GLU A 240 -27.90 -3.14 -19.92
N ILE A 241 -27.30 -4.34 -19.94
CA ILE A 241 -27.66 -5.43 -20.87
C ILE A 241 -29.15 -5.75 -20.80
N ASN A 242 -29.69 -5.99 -19.60
CA ASN A 242 -31.09 -6.35 -19.45
C ASN A 242 -32.04 -5.22 -19.86
N ARG A 243 -31.68 -3.96 -19.57
CA ARG A 243 -32.44 -2.79 -20.03
C ARG A 243 -32.41 -2.66 -21.55
N THR A 244 -31.26 -2.91 -22.19
CA THR A 244 -31.14 -2.92 -23.65
C THR A 244 -31.97 -4.04 -24.27
N LEU A 245 -31.95 -5.25 -23.70
CA LEU A 245 -32.77 -6.36 -24.19
C LEU A 245 -34.27 -6.02 -24.15
N GLN A 246 -34.74 -5.43 -23.04
CA GLN A 246 -36.13 -4.96 -22.92
C GLN A 246 -36.47 -3.91 -23.98
N ALA A 247 -35.59 -2.91 -24.17
CA ALA A 247 -35.78 -1.85 -25.17
C ALA A 247 -35.75 -2.40 -26.61
N LEU A 248 -34.89 -3.36 -26.92
CA LEU A 248 -34.82 -4.04 -28.22
C LEU A 248 -36.10 -4.86 -28.49
N GLN A 249 -36.57 -5.62 -27.50
CA GLN A 249 -37.77 -6.46 -27.62
C GLN A 249 -39.07 -5.64 -27.77
N ALA A 250 -39.11 -4.42 -27.22
CA ALA A 250 -40.24 -3.52 -27.35
C ALA A 250 -40.39 -2.93 -28.76
N ARG A 251 -39.33 -2.96 -29.58
CA ARG A 251 -39.29 -2.35 -30.91
C ARG A 251 -39.87 -3.25 -31.98
N ARG A 252 -40.75 -2.69 -32.82
CA ARG A 252 -41.47 -3.45 -33.85
C ARG A 252 -40.52 -3.93 -34.95
N GLY A 253 -39.53 -3.14 -35.34
CA GLY A 253 -38.56 -3.48 -36.39
C GLY A 253 -37.55 -4.56 -36.02
N LEU A 254 -37.53 -5.01 -34.75
CA LEU A 254 -36.56 -5.98 -34.24
C LEU A 254 -37.18 -7.33 -33.80
N ARG A 255 -38.49 -7.54 -34.04
CA ARG A 255 -39.21 -8.76 -33.59
C ARG A 255 -38.66 -10.06 -34.18
N ASP A 256 -38.09 -10.00 -35.38
CA ASP A 256 -37.53 -11.16 -36.06
C ASP A 256 -36.16 -11.57 -35.52
N PHE A 257 -35.55 -10.76 -34.63
CA PHE A 257 -34.27 -11.06 -34.03
C PHE A 257 -34.42 -11.84 -32.72
N GLU A 258 -33.52 -12.79 -32.50
CA GLU A 258 -33.27 -13.40 -31.20
C GLU A 258 -32.33 -12.50 -30.39
N CYS A 259 -32.85 -11.85 -29.34
CA CYS A 259 -32.05 -10.99 -28.47
C CYS A 259 -31.42 -11.82 -27.34
N LEU A 260 -30.08 -11.89 -27.28
CA LEU A 260 -29.32 -12.74 -26.36
C LEU A 260 -28.36 -11.92 -25.48
N PRO A 261 -28.33 -12.13 -24.15
CA PRO A 261 -27.31 -11.55 -23.30
C PRO A 261 -25.96 -12.28 -23.44
N LEU A 262 -24.86 -11.56 -23.24
CA LEU A 262 -23.52 -12.15 -23.12
C LEU A 262 -22.67 -11.45 -22.03
N HIS A 263 -22.53 -12.10 -20.87
CA HIS A 263 -21.68 -11.62 -19.78
C HIS A 263 -21.09 -12.77 -18.95
N GLY A 264 -20.08 -12.45 -18.14
CA GLY A 264 -19.27 -13.45 -17.41
C GLY A 264 -20.04 -14.27 -16.37
N GLU A 265 -21.15 -13.73 -15.83
CA GLU A 265 -22.00 -14.41 -14.84
C GLU A 265 -23.03 -15.37 -15.44
N LEU A 266 -23.21 -15.36 -16.77
CA LEU A 266 -24.14 -16.28 -17.43
C LEU A 266 -23.72 -17.75 -17.26
N PRO A 267 -24.67 -18.69 -17.12
CA PRO A 267 -24.38 -20.11 -17.21
C PRO A 267 -23.68 -20.47 -18.52
N ALA A 268 -22.79 -21.47 -18.47
CA ALA A 268 -21.97 -21.89 -19.61
C ALA A 268 -22.80 -22.13 -20.88
N ALA A 269 -23.91 -22.87 -20.77
CA ALA A 269 -24.79 -23.17 -21.90
C ALA A 269 -25.39 -21.91 -22.57
N GLN A 270 -25.68 -20.86 -21.79
CA GLN A 270 -26.22 -19.60 -22.32
C GLN A 270 -25.13 -18.79 -23.04
N GLN A 271 -23.91 -18.74 -22.47
CA GLN A 271 -22.75 -18.14 -23.15
C GLN A 271 -22.49 -18.85 -24.48
N ASP A 272 -22.51 -20.18 -24.46
CA ASP A 272 -22.25 -21.01 -25.63
C ASP A 272 -23.34 -20.79 -26.71
N ARG A 273 -24.61 -20.58 -26.33
CA ARG A 273 -25.71 -20.23 -27.26
C ARG A 273 -25.53 -18.85 -27.91
N ALA A 274 -25.07 -17.87 -27.14
CA ALA A 274 -24.81 -16.51 -27.63
C ALA A 274 -23.65 -16.48 -28.63
N VAL A 275 -22.62 -17.30 -28.43
CA VAL A 275 -21.42 -17.35 -29.28
C VAL A 275 -21.55 -18.33 -30.44
N GLY A 276 -22.23 -19.45 -30.23
CA GLY A 276 -22.31 -20.56 -31.18
C GLY A 276 -23.11 -20.22 -32.44
N GLY A 277 -22.74 -20.84 -33.56
CA GLY A 277 -23.58 -20.90 -34.76
C GLY A 277 -24.88 -21.66 -34.49
N THR A 278 -25.94 -21.38 -35.24
CA THR A 278 -27.26 -22.06 -35.12
C THR A 278 -27.26 -23.54 -35.50
N ALA A 279 -26.09 -24.20 -35.60
CA ALA A 279 -25.92 -25.57 -36.08
C ALA A 279 -25.34 -26.56 -35.06
N SER A 280 -25.10 -26.17 -33.79
CA SER A 280 -24.53 -27.09 -32.78
C SER A 280 -25.38 -27.20 -31.51
N GLY A 281 -26.70 -27.24 -31.70
CA GLY A 281 -27.68 -27.60 -30.66
C GLY A 281 -28.04 -29.08 -30.64
N GLY A 282 -27.27 -29.94 -31.31
CA GLY A 282 -27.35 -31.40 -31.12
C GLY A 282 -26.38 -31.81 -30.02
N GLY A 283 -26.90 -32.19 -28.86
CA GLY A 283 -26.13 -32.99 -27.91
C GLY A 283 -25.67 -34.29 -28.59
N ALA A 284 -24.56 -34.84 -28.12
CA ALA A 284 -23.98 -36.09 -28.63
C ALA A 284 -24.85 -37.35 -28.39
N ASP A 285 -26.14 -37.20 -28.08
CA ASP A 285 -27.10 -38.29 -27.84
C ASP A 285 -28.16 -38.44 -28.95
N ASP A 286 -28.16 -37.62 -29.99
CA ASP A 286 -29.24 -37.62 -31.00
C ASP A 286 -28.85 -38.28 -32.35
N THR A 287 -27.99 -39.30 -32.31
CA THR A 287 -27.75 -40.19 -33.46
C THR A 287 -28.85 -41.24 -33.58
N ALA A 288 -30.11 -40.82 -33.74
CA ALA A 288 -31.21 -41.73 -34.06
C ALA A 288 -32.44 -41.05 -34.68
N SER A 289 -32.30 -40.16 -35.67
CA SER A 289 -33.32 -40.09 -36.74
C SER A 289 -32.79 -39.37 -37.98
N GLY A 290 -32.63 -40.14 -39.06
CA GLY A 290 -32.45 -39.61 -40.40
C GLY A 290 -33.74 -38.92 -40.85
N SER A 291 -33.75 -37.59 -40.85
CA SER A 291 -34.79 -36.80 -41.49
C SER A 291 -34.17 -35.50 -41.99
N GLN A 292 -33.69 -35.52 -43.25
CA GLN A 292 -33.48 -34.32 -44.03
C GLN A 292 -34.79 -33.53 -44.12
N ARG A 293 -34.97 -32.53 -43.26
CA ARG A 293 -35.93 -31.45 -43.49
C ARG A 293 -35.17 -30.19 -43.87
N SER A 294 -35.12 -29.99 -45.18
CA SER A 294 -34.95 -28.70 -45.86
C SER A 294 -35.84 -27.62 -45.21
N GLY A 295 -35.29 -26.44 -44.92
CA GLY A 295 -36.07 -25.20 -44.74
C GLY A 295 -36.02 -24.46 -43.39
N VAL A 296 -35.09 -24.72 -42.47
CA VAL A 296 -35.00 -23.90 -41.24
C VAL A 296 -34.32 -22.55 -41.56
N VAL A 297 -35.12 -21.49 -41.72
CA VAL A 297 -34.63 -20.11 -41.85
C VAL A 297 -33.90 -19.73 -40.55
N ARG A 298 -32.61 -19.38 -40.65
CA ARG A 298 -31.79 -18.91 -39.51
C ARG A 298 -32.42 -17.63 -38.95
N ARG A 299 -32.86 -17.67 -37.69
CA ARG A 299 -33.27 -16.45 -36.97
C ARG A 299 -32.03 -15.61 -36.68
N ARG A 300 -32.02 -14.35 -37.11
CA ARG A 300 -30.92 -13.40 -36.87
C ARG A 300 -30.79 -13.09 -35.39
N LYS A 301 -29.60 -12.78 -34.92
CA LYS A 301 -29.32 -12.55 -33.50
C LYS A 301 -28.92 -11.11 -33.22
N ILE A 302 -29.37 -10.59 -32.08
CA ILE A 302 -28.82 -9.37 -31.47
C ILE A 302 -28.20 -9.80 -30.14
N ILE A 303 -26.88 -9.75 -30.06
CA ILE A 303 -26.14 -10.14 -28.87
C ILE A 303 -25.78 -8.86 -28.11
N VAL A 304 -26.26 -8.73 -26.88
CA VAL A 304 -25.92 -7.59 -26.02
C VAL A 304 -24.88 -8.06 -25.01
N SER A 305 -23.66 -7.57 -25.15
CA SER A 305 -22.48 -8.09 -24.48
C SER A 305 -21.78 -7.05 -23.61
N THR A 306 -21.14 -7.51 -22.54
CA THR A 306 -20.05 -6.76 -21.88
C THR A 306 -18.78 -6.77 -22.74
N ASN A 307 -17.69 -6.22 -22.21
CA ASN A 307 -16.36 -6.37 -22.82
C ASN A 307 -15.95 -7.84 -23.02
N VAL A 308 -16.64 -8.85 -22.46
CA VAL A 308 -16.34 -10.28 -22.68
C VAL A 308 -16.20 -10.69 -24.16
N ALA A 309 -16.89 -10.00 -25.09
CA ALA A 309 -16.80 -10.23 -26.54
C ALA A 309 -15.75 -9.38 -27.26
N GLU A 310 -15.01 -8.52 -26.53
CA GLU A 310 -14.05 -7.56 -27.08
C GLU A 310 -12.79 -8.23 -27.63
N THR A 311 -12.30 -9.29 -26.99
CA THR A 311 -11.04 -10.01 -27.24
C THR A 311 -11.26 -11.53 -27.34
N SER A 312 -10.35 -12.26 -28.00
CA SER A 312 -10.33 -13.74 -28.13
C SER A 312 -11.55 -14.51 -28.68
N LEU A 313 -12.72 -13.89 -28.79
CA LEU A 313 -13.98 -14.56 -29.10
C LEU A 313 -14.46 -14.19 -30.51
N THR A 314 -14.50 -15.18 -31.40
CA THR A 314 -15.15 -15.00 -32.71
C THR A 314 -16.61 -15.36 -32.58
N ILE A 315 -17.50 -14.38 -32.74
CA ILE A 315 -18.94 -14.61 -32.83
C ILE A 315 -19.29 -14.69 -34.32
N GLU A 316 -19.72 -15.87 -34.77
CA GLU A 316 -19.98 -16.11 -36.19
C GLU A 316 -21.22 -15.36 -36.68
N GLY A 317 -21.08 -14.61 -37.77
CA GLY A 317 -22.20 -13.92 -38.41
C GLY A 317 -22.43 -12.49 -37.94
N VAL A 318 -21.61 -11.96 -37.02
CA VAL A 318 -21.66 -10.56 -36.62
C VAL A 318 -20.98 -9.69 -37.67
N THR A 319 -21.72 -8.70 -38.17
CA THR A 319 -21.25 -7.74 -39.18
C THR A 319 -21.71 -6.31 -38.87
N LEU A 320 -22.55 -6.14 -37.85
CA LEU A 320 -22.92 -4.86 -37.27
C LEU A 320 -22.54 -4.80 -35.78
N VAL A 321 -21.82 -3.75 -35.38
CA VAL A 321 -21.48 -3.45 -33.98
C VAL A 321 -22.10 -2.12 -33.55
N ILE A 322 -22.67 -2.08 -32.35
CA ILE A 322 -23.12 -0.85 -31.69
C ILE A 322 -22.37 -0.74 -30.37
N ASP A 323 -21.57 0.31 -30.21
CA ASP A 323 -20.71 0.49 -29.05
C ASP A 323 -21.22 1.63 -28.16
N SER A 324 -21.54 1.31 -26.90
CA SER A 324 -21.87 2.33 -25.89
C SER A 324 -20.70 3.21 -25.50
N GLY A 325 -19.46 2.79 -25.78
CA GLY A 325 -18.25 3.51 -25.38
C GLY A 325 -17.96 3.40 -23.88
N LEU A 326 -18.66 2.51 -23.18
CA LEU A 326 -18.55 2.31 -21.74
C LEU A 326 -18.07 0.91 -21.40
N ALA A 327 -17.37 0.78 -20.28
CA ALA A 327 -17.00 -0.50 -19.68
C ALA A 327 -16.98 -0.39 -18.14
N ARG A 328 -17.13 -1.53 -17.47
CA ARG A 328 -16.80 -1.64 -16.04
C ARG A 328 -15.33 -1.99 -15.91
N VAL A 329 -14.54 -1.09 -15.32
CA VAL A 329 -13.09 -1.20 -15.15
C VAL A 329 -12.78 -1.29 -13.66
N ALA A 330 -11.92 -2.23 -13.28
CA ALA A 330 -11.45 -2.34 -11.90
C ALA A 330 -10.48 -1.20 -11.57
N ARG A 331 -10.77 -0.46 -10.51
CA ARG A 331 -9.88 0.58 -9.95
C ARG A 331 -9.78 0.45 -8.45
N TYR A 332 -8.67 0.92 -7.92
CA TYR A 332 -8.53 1.17 -6.49
C TYR A 332 -9.54 2.26 -6.08
N ASP A 333 -10.43 1.90 -5.16
CA ASP A 333 -11.36 2.81 -4.52
C ASP A 333 -10.73 3.32 -3.22
N PRO A 334 -10.15 4.54 -3.21
CA PRO A 334 -9.50 5.09 -2.02
C PRO A 334 -10.48 5.31 -0.88
N ARG A 335 -11.79 5.40 -1.17
CA ARG A 335 -12.81 5.54 -0.13
C ARG A 335 -12.97 4.28 0.68
N ARG A 336 -12.95 3.11 0.04
CA ARG A 336 -13.15 1.81 0.71
C ARG A 336 -11.85 1.06 0.97
N GLY A 337 -10.75 1.47 0.35
CA GLY A 337 -9.45 0.79 0.45
C GLY A 337 -9.49 -0.61 -0.16
N ILE A 338 -10.20 -0.79 -1.28
CA ILE A 338 -10.39 -2.05 -2.02
C ILE A 338 -10.47 -1.78 -3.53
N ASN A 339 -10.45 -2.85 -4.33
CA ASN A 339 -10.74 -2.78 -5.76
C ASN A 339 -12.26 -2.76 -6.03
N THR A 340 -12.73 -1.79 -6.80
CA THR A 340 -14.14 -1.62 -7.19
C THR A 340 -14.28 -1.52 -8.71
N LEU A 341 -15.37 -2.06 -9.27
CA LEU A 341 -15.71 -1.93 -10.69
C LEU A 341 -16.45 -0.62 -10.95
N LEU A 342 -15.79 0.34 -11.58
CA LEU A 342 -16.35 1.65 -11.96
C LEU A 342 -16.76 1.66 -13.44
N VAL A 343 -17.87 2.33 -13.76
CA VAL A 343 -18.31 2.51 -15.15
C VAL A 343 -17.61 3.73 -15.74
N GLU A 344 -16.85 3.53 -16.80
CA GLU A 344 -15.99 4.56 -17.40
C GLU A 344 -16.00 4.51 -18.93
N LYS A 345 -15.51 5.58 -19.56
CA LYS A 345 -15.28 5.61 -21.01
C LYS A 345 -14.10 4.71 -21.38
N ILE A 346 -14.23 3.97 -22.48
CA ILE A 346 -13.17 3.10 -22.99
C ILE A 346 -12.06 3.89 -23.70
N SER A 347 -10.90 3.26 -23.88
CA SER A 347 -9.80 3.78 -24.69
C SER A 347 -10.08 3.67 -26.19
N ILE A 348 -9.32 4.40 -27.00
CA ILE A 348 -9.36 4.30 -28.48
C ILE A 348 -9.03 2.86 -28.89
N ALA A 349 -7.97 2.27 -28.33
CA ALA A 349 -7.60 0.88 -28.62
C ALA A 349 -8.73 -0.12 -28.36
N SER A 350 -9.44 0.00 -27.23
CA SER A 350 -10.60 -0.84 -26.92
C SER A 350 -11.75 -0.63 -27.91
N ALA A 351 -12.05 0.63 -28.26
CA ALA A 351 -13.08 0.97 -29.24
C ALA A 351 -12.77 0.41 -30.63
N ASP A 352 -11.50 0.34 -31.03
CA ASP A 352 -11.07 -0.24 -32.31
C ASP A 352 -11.17 -1.77 -32.30
N GLN A 353 -10.83 -2.41 -31.17
CA GLN A 353 -11.01 -3.86 -31.00
C GLN A 353 -12.49 -4.28 -31.06
N ARG A 354 -13.38 -3.49 -30.43
CA ARG A 354 -14.83 -3.67 -30.49
C ARG A 354 -15.35 -3.52 -31.91
N ALA A 355 -14.94 -2.45 -32.61
CA ALA A 355 -15.30 -2.23 -34.01
C ALA A 355 -14.84 -3.39 -34.90
N GLY A 356 -13.62 -3.89 -34.68
CA GLY A 356 -13.05 -5.03 -35.41
C GLY A 356 -13.85 -6.34 -35.28
N ARG A 357 -14.81 -6.44 -34.35
CA ARG A 357 -15.73 -7.59 -34.26
C ARG A 357 -16.71 -7.65 -35.44
N ALA A 358 -17.03 -6.52 -36.07
CA ALA A 358 -17.85 -6.48 -37.28
C ALA A 358 -17.11 -6.99 -38.52
N GLY A 359 -15.77 -6.94 -38.54
CA GLY A 359 -14.93 -7.25 -39.72
C GLY A 359 -14.34 -8.66 -39.73
N ARG A 360 -14.90 -9.61 -38.97
CA ARG A 360 -14.31 -10.95 -38.78
C ARG A 360 -14.56 -11.90 -39.94
N THR A 361 -15.80 -11.95 -40.41
CA THR A 361 -16.25 -12.91 -41.42
C THR A 361 -16.54 -12.27 -42.76
N ALA A 362 -16.86 -10.97 -42.77
CA ALA A 362 -17.19 -10.17 -43.95
C ALA A 362 -16.99 -8.68 -43.62
N PRO A 363 -17.05 -7.77 -44.61
CA PRO A 363 -17.09 -6.32 -44.36
C PRO A 363 -18.24 -5.96 -43.43
N GLY A 364 -17.99 -5.04 -42.50
CA GLY A 364 -18.96 -4.72 -41.45
C GLY A 364 -19.04 -3.22 -41.15
N THR A 365 -19.96 -2.89 -40.24
CA THR A 365 -20.20 -1.51 -39.78
C THR A 365 -20.15 -1.47 -38.26
N CYS A 366 -19.57 -0.40 -37.72
CA CYS A 366 -19.58 -0.11 -36.28
C CYS A 366 -20.15 1.29 -36.07
N LEU A 367 -21.24 1.39 -35.30
CA LEU A 367 -21.75 2.66 -34.80
C LEU A 367 -21.26 2.89 -33.37
N ARG A 368 -20.60 4.02 -33.16
CA ARG A 368 -20.17 4.51 -31.85
C ARG A 368 -21.22 5.46 -31.30
N LEU A 369 -21.78 5.18 -30.12
CA LEU A 369 -22.83 5.97 -29.47
C LEU A 369 -22.31 7.28 -28.82
N TRP A 370 -21.27 7.87 -29.41
CA TRP A 370 -20.68 9.14 -29.04
C TRP A 370 -20.23 9.89 -30.30
N THR A 371 -19.92 11.17 -30.16
CA THR A 371 -19.51 12.02 -31.30
C THR A 371 -18.03 11.85 -31.65
N ALA A 372 -17.64 12.17 -32.89
CA ALA A 372 -16.23 12.18 -33.30
C ALA A 372 -15.36 13.08 -32.40
N ARG A 373 -15.89 14.24 -31.96
CA ARG A 373 -15.21 15.15 -31.03
C ARG A 373 -14.98 14.53 -29.64
N GLU A 374 -15.90 13.70 -29.17
CA GLU A 374 -15.69 12.95 -27.93
C GLU A 374 -14.65 11.85 -28.09
N HIS A 375 -14.57 11.24 -29.29
CA HIS A 375 -13.59 10.21 -29.59
C HIS A 375 -12.15 10.74 -29.51
N GLU A 376 -11.89 11.93 -30.05
CA GLU A 376 -10.58 12.60 -30.00
C GLU A 376 -10.07 12.87 -28.57
N ARG A 377 -10.97 12.88 -27.58
CA ARG A 377 -10.65 13.12 -26.16
C ARG A 377 -10.46 11.83 -25.37
N LEU A 378 -10.67 10.67 -25.97
CA LEU A 378 -10.46 9.38 -25.30
C LEU A 378 -8.96 9.13 -25.13
N ASN A 379 -8.62 8.42 -24.07
CA ASN A 379 -7.25 7.96 -23.88
C ASN A 379 -6.86 7.00 -25.03
N PRO A 380 -5.67 7.13 -25.63
CA PRO A 380 -5.24 6.24 -26.70
C PRO A 380 -5.21 4.76 -26.27
N GLN A 381 -4.72 4.51 -25.06
CA GLN A 381 -4.63 3.19 -24.45
C GLN A 381 -5.11 3.23 -23.01
N GLU A 382 -5.50 2.06 -22.52
CA GLU A 382 -5.87 1.86 -21.13
C GLU A 382 -4.60 1.68 -20.27
N LEU A 383 -4.59 2.23 -19.06
CA LEU A 383 -3.47 2.01 -18.14
C LEU A 383 -3.41 0.53 -17.71
N PRO A 384 -2.20 -0.06 -17.61
CA PRO A 384 -2.02 -1.40 -17.06
C PRO A 384 -2.62 -1.54 -15.66
N GLU A 385 -3.12 -2.73 -15.30
CA GLU A 385 -3.75 -2.95 -14.00
C GLU A 385 -2.85 -2.58 -12.83
N VAL A 386 -1.55 -2.90 -12.90
CA VAL A 386 -0.55 -2.59 -11.86
C VAL A 386 -0.52 -1.11 -11.44
N LYS A 387 -0.95 -0.19 -12.31
CA LYS A 387 -0.97 1.26 -12.05
C LYS A 387 -2.29 1.78 -11.47
N ARG A 388 -3.36 0.99 -11.52
CA ARG A 388 -4.73 1.46 -11.23
C ARG A 388 -5.48 0.64 -10.18
N ILE A 389 -5.00 -0.54 -9.79
CA ILE A 389 -5.62 -1.39 -8.76
C ILE A 389 -4.77 -1.45 -7.47
N ASP A 390 -5.43 -1.81 -6.36
CA ASP A 390 -4.76 -2.23 -5.13
C ASP A 390 -3.94 -3.50 -5.35
N LEU A 391 -2.77 -3.53 -4.73
CA LEU A 391 -1.78 -4.59 -4.93
C LEU A 391 -1.74 -5.61 -3.78
N ALA A 392 -2.53 -5.48 -2.71
CA ALA A 392 -2.43 -6.32 -1.53
C ALA A 392 -2.63 -7.81 -1.85
N GLU A 393 -3.58 -8.15 -2.72
CA GLU A 393 -3.78 -9.55 -3.16
C GLU A 393 -2.55 -10.11 -3.87
N VAL A 394 -1.91 -9.30 -4.72
CA VAL A 394 -0.74 -9.72 -5.51
C VAL A 394 0.53 -9.75 -4.69
N VAL A 395 0.75 -8.75 -3.84
CA VAL A 395 1.83 -8.74 -2.85
C VAL A 395 1.76 -10.01 -1.98
N LEU A 396 0.58 -10.35 -1.47
CA LEU A 396 0.38 -11.57 -0.68
C LEU A 396 0.70 -12.84 -1.49
N THR A 397 0.28 -12.88 -2.76
CA THR A 397 0.56 -14.00 -3.67
C THR A 397 2.05 -14.15 -3.97
N LEU A 398 2.75 -13.04 -4.21
CA LEU A 398 4.20 -13.02 -4.45
C LEU A 398 4.99 -13.42 -3.20
N LYS A 399 4.62 -12.93 -2.01
CA LYS A 399 5.25 -13.35 -0.74
C LYS A 399 5.04 -14.84 -0.47
N ALA A 400 3.84 -15.37 -0.76
CA ALA A 400 3.59 -16.82 -0.69
C ALA A 400 4.46 -17.65 -1.64
N SER A 401 4.92 -17.04 -2.73
CA SER A 401 5.80 -17.66 -3.73
C SER A 401 7.29 -17.64 -3.37
N GLY A 402 7.64 -17.05 -2.21
CA GLY A 402 9.03 -16.83 -1.80
C GLY A 402 9.69 -15.64 -2.50
N ILE A 403 8.90 -14.70 -3.04
CA ILE A 403 9.41 -13.43 -3.58
C ILE A 403 9.27 -12.37 -2.49
N ASP A 404 10.38 -12.13 -1.78
CA ASP A 404 10.43 -11.19 -0.67
C ASP A 404 10.80 -9.77 -1.09
N ASP A 405 11.74 -9.63 -2.03
CA ASP A 405 12.11 -8.34 -2.59
C ASP A 405 11.17 -7.97 -3.74
N LEU A 406 10.14 -7.20 -3.41
CA LEU A 406 9.15 -6.72 -4.37
C LEU A 406 9.62 -5.48 -5.14
N VAL A 407 10.62 -4.77 -4.62
CA VAL A 407 11.22 -3.61 -5.29
C VAL A 407 12.16 -4.08 -6.40
N GLY A 408 12.96 -5.11 -6.13
CA GLY A 408 13.82 -5.78 -7.11
C GLY A 408 13.10 -6.82 -7.98
N PHE A 409 11.80 -7.05 -7.78
CA PHE A 409 11.03 -7.94 -8.65
C PHE A 409 10.98 -7.40 -10.08
N ASN A 410 11.09 -8.30 -11.06
CA ASN A 410 11.17 -7.95 -12.48
C ASN A 410 9.79 -7.57 -13.05
N TRP A 411 9.23 -6.44 -12.62
CA TRP A 411 7.98 -5.90 -13.16
C TRP A 411 8.14 -5.44 -14.61
N ILE A 412 7.13 -5.66 -15.45
CA ILE A 412 7.09 -5.07 -16.80
C ILE A 412 6.99 -3.55 -16.69
N GLU A 413 6.05 -3.10 -15.86
CA GLU A 413 5.95 -1.74 -15.38
C GLU A 413 5.82 -1.77 -13.86
N ALA A 414 6.80 -1.18 -13.17
CA ALA A 414 6.81 -1.20 -11.71
C ALA A 414 5.62 -0.43 -11.13
N PRO A 415 4.97 -0.94 -10.06
CA PRO A 415 3.99 -0.15 -9.31
C PRO A 415 4.65 1.10 -8.70
N SER A 416 3.85 2.08 -8.28
CA SER A 416 4.43 3.20 -7.51
C SER A 416 4.92 2.70 -6.15
N PRO A 417 6.03 3.26 -5.62
CA PRO A 417 6.54 2.89 -4.30
C PRO A 417 5.46 3.02 -3.21
N ASP A 418 4.63 4.06 -3.28
CA ASP A 418 3.54 4.28 -2.33
C ASP A 418 2.46 3.19 -2.42
N ALA A 419 2.12 2.71 -3.62
CA ALA A 419 1.14 1.63 -3.77
C ALA A 419 1.64 0.32 -3.17
N LEU A 420 2.93 0.01 -3.39
CA LEU A 420 3.56 -1.18 -2.83
C LEU A 420 3.65 -1.09 -1.29
N ALA A 421 4.11 0.04 -0.76
CA ALA A 421 4.21 0.27 0.68
C ALA A 421 2.84 0.24 1.38
N ARG A 422 1.79 0.78 0.75
CA ARG A 422 0.41 0.68 1.26
C ARG A 422 -0.07 -0.77 1.30
N ALA A 423 0.19 -1.54 0.26
CA ALA A 423 -0.20 -2.95 0.18
C ALA A 423 0.52 -3.80 1.24
N GLU A 424 1.84 -3.63 1.41
CA GLU A 424 2.60 -4.34 2.45
C GLU A 424 2.12 -3.97 3.85
N ARG A 425 1.94 -2.67 4.14
CA ARG A 425 1.44 -2.20 5.43
C ARG A 425 0.05 -2.75 5.74
N LEU A 426 -0.87 -2.73 4.77
CA LEU A 426 -2.20 -3.33 4.94
C LEU A 426 -2.11 -4.82 5.27
N LEU A 427 -1.23 -5.57 4.61
CA LEU A 427 -1.08 -6.99 4.88
C LEU A 427 -0.43 -7.25 6.25
N GLU A 428 0.51 -6.41 6.71
CA GLU A 428 1.02 -6.43 8.08
C GLU A 428 -0.13 -6.17 9.07
N ASP A 429 -0.93 -5.13 8.83
CA ASP A 429 -2.08 -4.75 9.66
C ASP A 429 -3.17 -5.85 9.75
N LEU A 430 -3.35 -6.62 8.69
CA LEU A 430 -4.27 -7.75 8.65
C LEU A 430 -3.67 -9.03 9.28
N GLY A 431 -2.41 -8.98 9.71
CA GLY A 431 -1.66 -10.13 10.23
C GLY A 431 -1.27 -11.15 9.15
N ALA A 432 -1.35 -10.79 7.87
CA ALA A 432 -1.00 -11.64 6.73
C ALA A 432 0.52 -11.66 6.48
N LEU A 433 1.22 -10.58 6.84
CA LEU A 433 2.68 -10.49 6.85
C LEU A 433 3.17 -10.18 8.27
N SER A 434 4.38 -10.63 8.60
CA SER A 434 5.07 -10.29 9.84
C SER A 434 6.53 -9.96 9.54
N ARG A 435 7.04 -8.90 10.16
CA ARG A 435 8.48 -8.65 10.23
C ARG A 435 9.00 -9.43 11.42
N ALA A 436 9.91 -10.37 11.20
CA ALA A 436 10.62 -10.99 12.31
C ALA A 436 11.30 -9.85 13.10
N ARG A 437 10.73 -9.46 14.24
CA ARG A 437 11.41 -8.56 15.16
C ARG A 437 12.62 -9.34 15.62
N ALA A 438 13.83 -8.86 15.29
CA ALA A 438 15.05 -9.36 15.89
C ALA A 438 14.80 -9.39 17.40
N ASN A 439 14.77 -10.58 18.00
CA ASN A 439 14.36 -10.79 19.38
C ASN A 439 15.07 -9.79 20.31
N ALA A 440 14.34 -8.78 20.76
CA ALA A 440 14.72 -8.00 21.91
C ALA A 440 14.54 -8.91 23.13
N SER A 441 15.62 -9.60 23.46
CA SER A 441 15.95 -10.17 24.78
C SER A 441 14.78 -10.47 25.72
N ALA A 442 14.34 -11.73 25.73
CA ALA A 442 13.65 -12.32 26.87
C ALA A 442 14.44 -13.55 27.36
N GLY A 443 15.16 -13.36 28.47
CA GLY A 443 15.29 -14.37 29.53
C GLY A 443 16.48 -15.34 29.53
N GLY A 444 17.49 -15.01 30.33
CA GLY A 444 17.89 -15.86 31.46
C GLY A 444 18.99 -16.92 31.28
N GLY A 445 20.17 -16.61 31.86
CA GLY A 445 20.92 -17.52 32.74
C GLY A 445 21.76 -18.63 32.11
N GLY A 446 23.08 -18.45 32.12
CA GLY A 446 24.04 -19.51 31.81
C GLY A 446 25.49 -19.04 31.92
N ASP A 447 25.98 -19.03 33.15
CA ASP A 447 27.38 -19.04 33.60
C ASP A 447 28.46 -19.40 32.55
N ARG A 448 29.47 -18.52 32.39
CA ARG A 448 30.90 -18.86 32.15
C ARG A 448 31.78 -17.61 32.02
N GLY A 449 32.72 -17.50 32.96
CA GLY A 449 34.15 -17.46 32.65
C GLY A 449 34.74 -16.19 32.04
N ASP A 450 35.33 -15.38 32.93
CA ASP A 450 36.49 -14.51 32.75
C ASP A 450 37.42 -14.83 31.55
N SER A 451 37.61 -13.85 30.67
CA SER A 451 38.93 -13.50 30.10
C SER A 451 38.85 -12.22 29.26
N GLY A 452 39.72 -11.27 29.59
CA GLY A 452 39.79 -9.94 28.98
C GLY A 452 40.22 -9.93 27.51
N GLY A 453 39.68 -8.96 26.78
CA GLY A 453 40.05 -8.67 25.40
C GLY A 453 39.36 -7.40 24.90
N ASN A 454 40.10 -6.29 24.93
CA ASN A 454 39.74 -4.99 24.37
C ASN A 454 39.50 -5.08 22.84
N PRO A 455 38.47 -4.45 22.26
CA PRO A 455 38.51 -4.07 20.86
C PRO A 455 38.40 -2.55 20.72
N ARG A 456 39.55 -1.92 20.40
CA ARG A 456 39.56 -0.62 19.76
C ARG A 456 39.21 -0.81 18.28
N GLY A 457 38.16 -0.11 17.85
CA GLY A 457 38.03 0.54 16.55
C GLY A 457 38.09 -0.33 15.30
N THR A 458 36.92 -0.66 14.75
CA THR A 458 36.64 -0.63 13.31
C THR A 458 35.14 -0.46 13.08
N GLU A 459 34.79 0.65 12.45
CA GLU A 459 33.66 0.83 11.54
C GLU A 459 32.23 0.66 12.11
N GLU A 460 31.68 1.81 12.51
CA GLU A 460 30.26 2.13 12.34
C GLU A 460 29.85 1.90 10.88
N GLY A 461 29.33 0.71 10.60
CA GLY A 461 28.97 0.32 9.23
C GLY A 461 28.29 -1.04 9.12
N ALA A 462 27.65 -1.55 10.18
CA ALA A 462 26.83 -2.76 10.08
C ALA A 462 25.39 -2.36 9.75
N ALA A 463 25.08 -2.39 8.45
CA ALA A 463 23.75 -2.25 7.90
C ALA A 463 22.70 -2.99 8.74
N SER A 464 21.64 -2.28 9.12
CA SER A 464 20.34 -2.87 9.44
C SER A 464 20.02 -3.90 8.36
N ALA A 465 20.12 -5.19 8.69
CA ALA A 465 19.72 -6.26 7.80
C ALA A 465 18.26 -6.01 7.39
N ASN A 466 18.05 -5.64 6.13
CA ASN A 466 16.74 -5.34 5.55
C ASN A 466 15.88 -6.61 5.63
N THR A 467 15.20 -6.80 6.75
CA THR A 467 14.40 -8.00 6.99
C THR A 467 13.06 -7.76 6.32
N PHE A 468 12.92 -8.26 5.10
CA PHE A 468 11.67 -8.18 4.35
C PHE A 468 10.53 -8.85 5.15
N PRO A 469 9.30 -8.29 5.14
CA PRO A 469 8.15 -8.92 5.77
C PRO A 469 7.89 -10.30 5.15
N GLN A 470 7.65 -11.29 6.01
CA GLN A 470 7.42 -12.69 5.66
C GLN A 470 5.94 -13.04 5.78
N ILE A 471 5.47 -13.97 4.94
CA ILE A 471 4.07 -14.43 4.98
C ILE A 471 3.76 -15.27 6.21
N THR A 472 2.65 -14.97 6.88
CA THR A 472 2.18 -15.72 8.06
C THR A 472 1.31 -16.92 7.67
N ALA A 473 1.01 -17.80 8.63
CA ALA A 473 0.02 -18.87 8.44
C ALA A 473 -1.37 -18.31 8.10
N LEU A 474 -1.75 -17.19 8.72
CA LEU A 474 -2.99 -16.48 8.41
C LEU A 474 -2.98 -15.91 6.99
N GLY A 475 -1.87 -15.32 6.54
CA GLY A 475 -1.70 -14.86 5.16
C GLY A 475 -1.86 -15.98 4.13
N ARG A 476 -1.31 -17.17 4.41
CA ARG A 476 -1.53 -18.36 3.56
C ARG A 476 -2.98 -18.82 3.54
N GLN A 477 -3.71 -18.70 4.65
CA GLN A 477 -5.15 -18.99 4.69
C GLN A 477 -5.96 -18.00 3.86
N MET A 478 -5.60 -16.71 3.83
CA MET A 478 -6.30 -15.71 3.02
C MET A 478 -6.28 -16.03 1.51
N LEU A 479 -5.19 -16.61 1.01
CA LEU A 479 -5.06 -17.02 -0.40
C LEU A 479 -6.07 -18.10 -0.85
N ARG A 480 -6.77 -18.75 0.09
CA ARG A 480 -7.87 -19.68 -0.21
C ARG A 480 -9.04 -18.94 -0.89
N PHE A 481 -9.20 -17.66 -0.59
CA PHE A 481 -10.30 -16.83 -1.09
C PHE A 481 -9.87 -16.03 -2.35
N PRO A 482 -10.66 -16.00 -3.45
CA PRO A 482 -10.47 -15.09 -4.60
C PRO A 482 -10.99 -13.69 -4.25
N LEU A 483 -10.56 -13.14 -3.13
CA LEU A 483 -11.09 -11.90 -2.59
C LEU A 483 -9.96 -11.01 -2.14
N HIS A 484 -10.26 -9.72 -2.09
CA HIS A 484 -9.38 -8.76 -1.45
C HIS A 484 -9.02 -9.22 -0.02
N PRO A 485 -7.77 -9.06 0.45
CA PRO A 485 -7.32 -9.56 1.75
C PRO A 485 -8.20 -9.16 2.93
N ARG A 486 -8.80 -7.96 2.92
CA ARG A 486 -9.80 -7.53 3.91
C ARG A 486 -10.98 -8.50 4.04
N TYR A 487 -11.61 -8.84 2.91
CA TYR A 487 -12.75 -9.75 2.90
C TYR A 487 -12.34 -11.19 3.21
N ALA A 488 -11.16 -11.61 2.76
CA ALA A 488 -10.61 -12.90 3.14
C ALA A 488 -10.42 -12.99 4.67
N ARG A 489 -9.85 -11.95 5.28
CA ARG A 489 -9.66 -11.84 6.73
C ARG A 489 -10.98 -11.86 7.50
N MET A 490 -12.01 -11.15 7.01
CA MET A 490 -13.36 -11.15 7.58
C MET A 490 -13.98 -12.56 7.55
N LEU A 491 -13.94 -13.24 6.40
CA LEU A 491 -14.52 -14.59 6.24
C LEU A 491 -13.79 -15.65 7.07
N ILE A 492 -12.46 -15.53 7.22
CA ILE A 492 -11.69 -16.41 8.13
C ILE A 492 -12.16 -16.22 9.57
N GLU A 493 -12.36 -14.98 10.01
CA GLU A 493 -12.84 -14.72 11.38
C GLU A 493 -14.28 -15.17 11.58
N ALA A 494 -15.12 -15.00 10.55
CA ALA A 494 -16.51 -15.43 10.55
C ALA A 494 -16.64 -16.95 10.66
N GLY A 495 -15.73 -17.71 10.04
CA GLY A 495 -15.67 -19.17 10.17
C GLY A 495 -15.40 -19.64 11.59
N LYS A 496 -14.64 -18.87 12.39
CA LYS A 496 -14.39 -19.18 13.81
C LYS A 496 -15.59 -18.87 14.71
N ARG A 497 -16.48 -17.97 14.27
CA ARG A 497 -17.63 -17.45 15.02
C ARG A 497 -18.98 -17.94 14.49
N SER A 498 -18.98 -18.83 13.50
CA SER A 498 -20.20 -19.36 12.86
C SER A 498 -21.14 -18.29 12.31
N CYS A 499 -20.59 -17.21 11.73
CA CYS A 499 -21.34 -16.06 11.20
C CYS A 499 -20.98 -15.73 9.74
N VAL A 500 -20.62 -16.76 8.98
CA VAL A 500 -20.14 -16.63 7.59
C VAL A 500 -21.20 -15.99 6.69
N ARG A 501 -22.46 -16.31 6.93
CA ARG A 501 -23.60 -15.84 6.13
C ARG A 501 -23.76 -14.33 6.22
N GLU A 502 -23.83 -13.79 7.43
CA GLU A 502 -23.99 -12.37 7.70
C GLU A 502 -22.77 -11.58 7.20
N VAL A 503 -21.57 -12.11 7.43
CA VAL A 503 -20.32 -11.47 7.00
C VAL A 503 -20.17 -11.47 5.46
N ALA A 504 -20.63 -12.53 4.77
CA ALA A 504 -20.72 -12.55 3.32
C ALA A 504 -21.67 -11.48 2.78
N LEU A 505 -22.80 -11.25 3.47
CA LEU A 505 -23.72 -10.16 3.12
C LEU A 505 -23.08 -8.79 3.35
N MET A 506 -22.38 -8.59 4.48
CA MET A 506 -21.62 -7.35 4.74
C MET A 506 -20.57 -7.07 3.66
N ALA A 507 -19.83 -8.09 3.22
CA ALA A 507 -18.86 -7.95 2.15
C ALA A 507 -19.54 -7.56 0.81
N ALA A 508 -20.67 -8.20 0.46
CA ALA A 508 -21.44 -7.85 -0.73
C ALA A 508 -21.99 -6.41 -0.69
N LEU A 509 -22.48 -5.99 0.48
CA LEU A 509 -23.01 -4.65 0.72
C LEU A 509 -21.97 -3.54 0.50
N THR A 510 -20.71 -3.81 0.82
CA THR A 510 -19.61 -2.84 0.64
C THR A 510 -19.08 -2.77 -0.78
N GLN A 511 -19.25 -3.81 -1.62
CA GLN A 511 -18.84 -3.75 -3.03
C GLN A 511 -19.86 -2.98 -3.89
N GLY A 512 -21.14 -3.02 -3.52
CA GLY A 512 -22.23 -2.38 -4.26
C GLY A 512 -22.27 -0.85 -4.16
N ARG A 513 -23.18 -0.24 -4.92
CA ARG A 513 -23.58 1.16 -4.67
C ARG A 513 -24.34 1.23 -3.35
N SER A 514 -24.15 2.32 -2.60
CA SER A 514 -24.96 2.58 -1.41
C SER A 514 -26.43 2.58 -1.80
N PHE A 515 -27.19 1.64 -1.25
CA PHE A 515 -28.62 1.55 -1.51
C PHE A 515 -29.44 2.31 -0.46
N LEU A 516 -28.86 2.59 0.71
CA LEU A 516 -29.50 3.38 1.75
C LEU A 516 -29.22 4.86 1.52
N LEU A 517 -30.28 5.67 1.37
CA LEU A 517 -30.17 7.11 1.13
C LEU A 517 -29.65 7.85 2.37
N ARG A 518 -28.81 8.86 2.14
CA ARG A 518 -28.27 9.76 3.18
C ARG A 518 -29.04 11.08 3.18
N GLY A 519 -29.06 11.78 4.32
CA GLY A 519 -29.72 13.09 4.44
C GLY A 519 -31.24 13.03 4.23
N VAL A 520 -31.88 11.95 4.68
CA VAL A 520 -33.32 11.75 4.53
C VAL A 520 -34.12 12.65 5.49
N SER A 521 -35.41 12.85 5.19
CA SER A 521 -36.30 13.63 6.06
C SER A 521 -36.51 12.95 7.42
N LYS A 522 -36.98 13.72 8.41
CA LYS A 522 -37.20 13.22 9.78
C LYS A 522 -38.19 12.06 9.82
N GLU A 523 -39.19 12.08 8.94
CA GLU A 523 -40.22 11.05 8.82
C GLU A 523 -39.60 9.71 8.36
N ILE A 524 -38.71 9.76 7.36
CA ILE A 524 -38.00 8.57 6.86
C ILE A 524 -37.04 8.05 7.93
N ALA A 525 -36.33 8.93 8.64
CA ALA A 525 -35.44 8.53 9.73
C ALA A 525 -36.21 7.79 10.85
N GLN A 526 -37.37 8.31 11.25
CA GLN A 526 -38.25 7.66 12.24
C GLN A 526 -38.87 6.36 11.72
N ALA A 527 -39.15 6.26 10.42
CA ALA A 527 -39.61 5.01 9.81
C ALA A 527 -38.51 3.94 9.83
N ARG A 528 -37.25 4.32 9.55
CA ARG A 528 -36.10 3.43 9.68
C ARG A 528 -35.95 2.92 11.11
N GLU A 529 -35.98 3.81 12.09
CA GLU A 529 -35.84 3.46 13.51
C GLU A 529 -36.93 2.45 13.94
N ARG A 530 -38.19 2.69 13.56
CA ARG A 530 -39.30 1.78 13.86
C ARG A 530 -39.16 0.39 13.23
N VAL A 531 -38.62 0.30 12.02
CA VAL A 531 -38.57 -0.96 11.24
C VAL A 531 -37.25 -1.71 11.43
N LEU A 532 -36.15 -1.01 11.65
CA LEU A 532 -34.79 -1.57 11.72
C LEU A 532 -34.24 -1.64 13.16
N GLY A 533 -34.83 -0.89 14.11
CA GLY A 533 -34.45 -0.84 15.53
C GLY A 533 -33.83 0.49 15.96
N GLU A 534 -33.72 0.73 17.27
CA GLU A 534 -33.26 1.99 17.89
C GLU A 534 -31.75 2.02 18.18
N GLU A 535 -31.13 0.88 18.50
CA GLU A 535 -29.72 0.81 18.86
C GLU A 535 -28.89 0.15 17.76
N HIS A 536 -28.14 0.98 17.04
CA HIS A 536 -27.19 0.51 16.05
C HIS A 536 -25.78 0.89 16.50
N GLU A 537 -25.02 -0.11 16.92
CA GLU A 537 -23.60 0.04 17.21
C GLU A 537 -22.73 -0.11 15.95
N SER A 538 -23.35 -0.27 14.78
CA SER A 538 -22.67 -0.47 13.51
C SER A 538 -23.52 -0.03 12.32
N ASP A 539 -22.94 0.77 11.44
CA ASP A 539 -23.51 1.14 10.15
C ASP A 539 -23.62 -0.10 9.23
N PHE A 540 -22.73 -1.10 9.37
CA PHE A 540 -22.84 -2.37 8.64
C PHE A 540 -24.10 -3.13 9.01
N LEU A 541 -24.38 -3.25 10.32
CA LEU A 541 -25.58 -3.94 10.80
C LEU A 541 -26.86 -3.23 10.35
N LEU A 542 -26.86 -1.90 10.31
CA LEU A 542 -27.96 -1.12 9.75
C LEU A 542 -28.21 -1.48 8.26
N LEU A 543 -27.15 -1.59 7.45
CA LEU A 543 -27.28 -2.00 6.05
C LEU A 543 -27.77 -3.45 5.90
N VAL A 544 -27.29 -4.37 6.73
CA VAL A 544 -27.76 -5.76 6.76
C VAL A 544 -29.26 -5.81 7.04
N ARG A 545 -29.71 -5.18 8.13
CA ARG A 545 -31.13 -5.14 8.52
C ARG A 545 -31.99 -4.46 7.46
N ALA A 546 -31.53 -3.35 6.87
CA ALA A 546 -32.25 -2.65 5.80
C ALA A 546 -32.40 -3.54 4.55
N TRP A 547 -31.36 -4.30 4.19
CA TRP A 547 -31.41 -5.21 3.05
C TRP A 547 -32.33 -6.40 3.32
N GLU A 548 -32.27 -7.00 4.50
CA GLU A 548 -33.16 -8.11 4.90
C GLU A 548 -34.62 -7.66 4.97
N ALA A 549 -34.90 -6.46 5.47
CA ALA A 549 -36.24 -5.88 5.46
C ALA A 549 -36.76 -5.70 4.03
N ALA A 550 -35.93 -5.14 3.14
CA ALA A 550 -36.27 -5.01 1.73
C ALA A 550 -36.48 -6.38 1.06
N GLN A 551 -35.65 -7.37 1.36
CA GLN A 551 -35.78 -8.73 0.83
C GLN A 551 -37.10 -9.40 1.29
N ARG A 552 -37.45 -9.30 2.58
CA ARG A 552 -38.72 -9.81 3.12
C ARG A 552 -39.94 -9.15 2.47
N ALA A 553 -39.84 -7.86 2.15
CA ALA A 553 -40.86 -7.12 1.41
C ALA A 553 -40.82 -7.35 -0.12
N GLY A 554 -40.04 -8.32 -0.62
CA GLY A 554 -39.92 -8.58 -2.06
C GLY A 554 -39.32 -7.42 -2.85
N PHE A 555 -38.58 -6.54 -2.18
CA PHE A 555 -38.06 -5.27 -2.70
C PHE A 555 -39.16 -4.40 -3.31
N ASP A 556 -40.32 -4.32 -2.65
CA ASP A 556 -41.42 -3.44 -3.05
C ASP A 556 -40.97 -1.96 -3.10
N LEU A 557 -41.41 -1.24 -4.13
CA LEU A 557 -40.99 0.14 -4.38
C LEU A 557 -41.55 1.11 -3.33
N GLY A 558 -42.79 0.89 -2.87
CA GLY A 558 -43.43 1.72 -1.84
C GLY A 558 -42.71 1.55 -0.50
N PHE A 559 -42.57 0.30 -0.05
CA PHE A 559 -41.86 -0.04 1.18
C PHE A 559 -40.42 0.48 1.18
N CYS A 560 -39.69 0.29 0.08
CA CYS A 560 -38.33 0.79 -0.03
C CYS A 560 -38.29 2.33 0.05
N ARG A 561 -39.22 3.04 -0.58
CA ARG A 561 -39.28 4.51 -0.54
C ARG A 561 -39.55 5.03 0.87
N GLU A 562 -40.44 4.39 1.63
CA GLU A 562 -40.75 4.77 3.02
C GLU A 562 -39.53 4.68 3.94
N LEU A 563 -38.62 3.73 3.68
CA LEU A 563 -37.37 3.56 4.42
C LEU A 563 -36.18 4.27 3.76
N GLY A 564 -36.38 5.02 2.67
CA GLY A 564 -35.28 5.63 1.91
C GLY A 564 -34.26 4.61 1.40
N ILE A 565 -34.72 3.46 0.94
CA ILE A 565 -33.97 2.37 0.31
C ILE A 565 -34.14 2.49 -1.21
N HIS A 566 -33.03 2.44 -1.94
CA HIS A 566 -33.04 2.36 -3.40
C HIS A 566 -33.26 0.90 -3.83
N ALA A 567 -34.52 0.53 -4.08
CA ALA A 567 -34.95 -0.86 -4.32
C ALA A 567 -34.08 -1.61 -5.36
N GLN A 568 -33.76 -0.96 -6.49
CA GLN A 568 -32.95 -1.57 -7.53
C GLN A 568 -31.49 -1.83 -7.09
N ALA A 569 -30.92 -0.94 -6.27
CA ALA A 569 -29.55 -1.09 -5.78
C ALA A 569 -29.50 -2.20 -4.72
N ALA A 570 -30.53 -2.29 -3.87
CA ALA A 570 -30.68 -3.37 -2.91
C ALA A 570 -30.81 -4.76 -3.61
N ARG A 571 -31.59 -4.84 -4.70
CA ARG A 571 -31.70 -6.08 -5.51
C ARG A 571 -30.36 -6.55 -6.08
N GLN A 572 -29.48 -5.62 -6.44
CA GLN A 572 -28.16 -5.94 -7.01
C GLN A 572 -27.20 -6.58 -5.99
N VAL A 573 -27.46 -6.46 -4.69
CA VAL A 573 -26.63 -7.08 -3.64
C VAL A 573 -26.81 -8.60 -3.60
N GLY A 574 -28.00 -9.12 -3.91
CA GLY A 574 -28.31 -10.55 -3.82
C GLY A 574 -27.35 -11.46 -4.61
N PRO A 575 -27.11 -11.20 -5.91
CA PRO A 575 -26.14 -11.97 -6.70
C PRO A 575 -24.71 -11.93 -6.13
N LEU A 576 -24.25 -10.77 -5.66
CA LEU A 576 -22.93 -10.64 -5.02
C LEU A 576 -22.88 -11.46 -3.73
N TYR A 577 -23.92 -11.39 -2.91
CA TYR A 577 -24.03 -12.14 -1.67
C TYR A 577 -23.94 -13.66 -1.90
N GLU A 578 -24.69 -14.20 -2.86
CA GLU A 578 -24.60 -15.62 -3.25
C GLU A 578 -23.20 -16.00 -3.76
N GLN A 579 -22.53 -15.09 -4.48
CA GLN A 579 -21.15 -15.29 -4.90
C GLN A 579 -20.19 -15.39 -3.71
N PHE A 580 -20.30 -14.50 -2.72
CA PHE A 580 -19.49 -14.56 -1.49
C PHE A 580 -19.75 -15.86 -0.70
N LEU A 581 -21.01 -16.29 -0.58
CA LEU A 581 -21.35 -17.57 0.05
C LEU A 581 -20.73 -18.76 -0.69
N LYS A 582 -20.82 -18.79 -2.02
CA LYS A 582 -20.21 -19.84 -2.83
C LYS A 582 -18.69 -19.88 -2.64
N ILE A 583 -18.05 -18.72 -2.58
CA ILE A 583 -16.61 -18.59 -2.31
C ILE A 583 -16.28 -19.16 -0.92
N ALA A 584 -17.03 -18.77 0.12
CA ALA A 584 -16.81 -19.23 1.48
C ALA A 584 -16.97 -20.75 1.61
N ARG A 585 -18.04 -21.31 1.02
CA ARG A 585 -18.27 -22.78 0.97
C ARG A 585 -17.15 -23.51 0.24
N ALA A 586 -16.70 -22.97 -0.90
CA ALA A 586 -15.60 -23.57 -1.65
C ALA A 586 -14.28 -23.56 -0.86
N ALA A 587 -14.01 -22.50 -0.10
CA ALA A 587 -12.84 -22.39 0.79
C ALA A 587 -12.92 -23.35 1.99
N ALA A 588 -14.12 -23.64 2.50
CA ALA A 588 -14.34 -24.61 3.57
C ALA A 588 -14.20 -26.06 3.08
N ASN A 589 -14.71 -26.37 1.88
CA ASN A 589 -14.65 -27.72 1.30
C ASN A 589 -13.28 -28.09 0.71
N THR A 590 -12.36 -27.14 0.59
CA THR A 590 -11.02 -27.40 0.06
C THR A 590 -10.12 -27.96 1.15
N ALA A 591 -10.25 -29.27 1.39
CA ALA A 591 -9.18 -30.09 1.96
C ALA A 591 -8.06 -30.26 0.91
N TRP A 592 -7.28 -29.20 0.67
CA TRP A 592 -6.14 -29.22 -0.27
C TRP A 592 -4.85 -29.81 0.36
N GLU A 593 -4.88 -30.22 1.63
CA GLU A 593 -3.76 -30.92 2.29
C GLU A 593 -3.45 -32.30 1.69
N ARG A 594 -4.30 -32.86 0.82
CA ARG A 594 -3.99 -34.13 0.13
C ARG A 594 -3.11 -33.99 -1.11
N ASP A 595 -2.96 -32.78 -1.67
CA ASP A 595 -2.19 -32.55 -2.91
C ASP A 595 -0.90 -31.72 -2.69
N TYR A 596 -0.49 -31.52 -1.43
CA TYR A 596 0.86 -31.05 -1.10
C TYR A 596 1.64 -32.19 -0.45
N PRO A 597 2.67 -32.77 -1.11
CA PRO A 597 3.57 -33.65 -0.41
C PRO A 597 4.30 -32.84 0.67
N ARG A 598 4.13 -33.26 1.93
CA ARG A 598 5.06 -32.91 3.01
C ARG A 598 6.47 -33.21 2.50
N SER A 599 7.35 -32.23 2.63
CA SER A 599 8.78 -32.37 2.34
C SER A 599 9.47 -33.22 3.41
N ASP A 600 8.97 -34.43 3.69
CA ASP A 600 9.61 -35.41 4.56
C ASP A 600 9.62 -36.75 3.82
N GLY A 601 10.76 -37.08 3.24
CA GLY A 601 10.97 -38.35 2.56
C GLY A 601 10.85 -39.52 3.53
N ARG A 602 9.83 -40.36 3.34
CA ARG A 602 9.88 -41.82 3.55
C ARG A 602 8.68 -42.47 2.88
N HIS A 603 8.96 -43.25 1.85
CA HIS A 603 8.01 -44.13 1.19
C HIS A 603 7.68 -45.31 2.10
N SER A 604 6.40 -45.61 2.30
CA SER A 604 5.96 -46.99 2.53
C SER A 604 4.65 -47.26 1.80
N ARG A 605 4.74 -48.17 0.83
CA ARG A 605 3.64 -48.80 0.09
C ARG A 605 2.92 -49.82 0.98
N THR A 606 1.58 -49.84 0.91
CA THR A 606 0.63 -50.97 1.02
C THR A 606 -0.74 -50.35 1.36
N GLY A 607 -1.91 -50.64 0.78
CA GLY A 607 -2.35 -51.59 -0.25
C GLY A 607 -3.87 -51.41 -0.48
N SER A 608 -4.35 -52.02 -1.57
CA SER A 608 -5.72 -52.43 -1.96
C SER A 608 -6.90 -51.44 -1.90
N ALA A 609 -7.46 -51.20 -3.08
CA ALA A 609 -8.83 -50.78 -3.33
C ALA A 609 -9.83 -51.90 -3.00
N ASP A 610 -11.00 -51.55 -2.47
CA ASP A 610 -12.31 -52.12 -2.81
C ASP A 610 -13.43 -51.40 -2.03
N GLY A 611 -14.58 -51.16 -2.67
CA GLY A 611 -15.85 -50.86 -1.98
C GLY A 611 -16.51 -49.52 -2.31
N VAL A 612 -17.40 -49.53 -3.31
CA VAL A 612 -18.43 -48.51 -3.53
C VAL A 612 -19.67 -48.87 -2.70
N SER A 613 -20.06 -47.97 -1.80
CA SER A 613 -21.42 -47.75 -1.28
C SER A 613 -21.37 -46.43 -0.49
N GLY A 614 -22.13 -45.39 -0.82
CA GLY A 614 -23.58 -45.37 -0.59
C GLY A 614 -23.82 -44.81 0.81
N ASP A 615 -24.04 -43.50 0.88
CA ASP A 615 -24.49 -42.71 2.03
C ASP A 615 -23.57 -42.49 3.24
N ALA A 616 -23.73 -41.29 3.82
CA ALA A 616 -23.23 -40.80 5.10
C ALA A 616 -21.74 -40.38 5.22
N ALA A 617 -21.46 -39.15 4.79
CA ALA A 617 -20.78 -38.12 5.61
C ALA A 617 -20.79 -36.77 4.88
N ALA A 618 -21.98 -36.21 4.67
CA ALA A 618 -22.09 -34.77 4.54
C ALA A 618 -21.65 -34.19 5.90
N ALA A 619 -20.43 -33.67 5.98
CA ALA A 619 -20.07 -32.79 7.08
C ALA A 619 -21.03 -31.60 7.01
N ALA A 620 -22.08 -31.66 7.83
CA ALA A 620 -23.03 -30.61 8.02
C ALA A 620 -22.26 -29.32 8.29
N VAL A 621 -22.55 -28.28 7.51
CA VAL A 621 -22.38 -26.91 8.01
C VAL A 621 -23.10 -26.92 9.37
N PRO A 622 -22.40 -26.71 10.51
CA PRO A 622 -23.05 -26.78 11.80
C PRO A 622 -24.24 -25.81 11.79
N ALA A 623 -25.39 -26.24 12.30
CA ALA A 623 -26.57 -25.41 12.36
C ALA A 623 -26.22 -24.09 13.05
N GLU A 624 -26.21 -23.00 12.27
CA GLU A 624 -25.83 -21.65 12.68
C GLU A 624 -26.79 -21.20 13.79
N THR A 625 -26.28 -21.01 15.00
CA THR A 625 -26.94 -20.19 16.02
C THR A 625 -26.83 -18.74 15.55
N ALA A 626 -27.90 -17.94 15.67
CA ALA A 626 -27.85 -16.53 15.29
C ALA A 626 -26.68 -15.85 16.01
N ALA A 627 -25.65 -15.48 15.25
CA ALA A 627 -24.44 -14.90 15.81
C ALA A 627 -24.77 -13.59 16.52
N GLY A 628 -24.15 -13.35 17.68
CA GLY A 628 -24.36 -12.10 18.40
C GLY A 628 -23.80 -10.91 17.60
N ASP A 629 -24.42 -9.73 17.76
CA ASP A 629 -23.96 -8.49 17.11
C ASP A 629 -22.45 -8.22 17.39
N SER A 630 -21.95 -8.61 18.58
CA SER A 630 -20.52 -8.55 18.93
C SER A 630 -19.61 -9.37 18.00
N ASP A 631 -20.01 -10.59 17.63
CA ASP A 631 -19.21 -11.46 16.76
C ASP A 631 -19.09 -10.89 15.34
N LEU A 632 -20.18 -10.31 14.85
CA LEU A 632 -20.19 -9.60 13.56
C LEU A 632 -19.27 -8.38 13.59
N ARG A 633 -19.32 -7.59 14.67
CA ARG A 633 -18.45 -6.41 14.87
C ARG A 633 -16.97 -6.80 14.94
N LYS A 634 -16.63 -7.92 15.61
CA LYS A 634 -15.27 -8.49 15.62
C LYS A 634 -14.79 -8.90 14.23
N CYS A 635 -15.67 -9.45 13.39
CA CYS A 635 -15.32 -9.79 12.01
C CYS A 635 -15.02 -8.54 11.17
N VAL A 636 -15.79 -7.45 11.34
CA VAL A 636 -15.50 -6.16 10.69
C VAL A 636 -14.17 -5.59 11.19
N LEU A 637 -13.93 -5.61 12.50
CA LEU A 637 -12.65 -5.19 13.10
C LEU A 637 -11.47 -5.98 12.51
N ALA A 638 -11.63 -7.28 12.29
CA ALA A 638 -10.58 -8.10 11.70
C ALA A 638 -10.20 -7.65 10.27
N GLY A 639 -11.17 -7.25 9.44
CA GLY A 639 -10.94 -6.82 8.05
C GLY A 639 -10.53 -5.36 7.87
N PHE A 640 -10.76 -4.51 8.88
CA PHE A 640 -10.53 -3.06 8.84
C PHE A 640 -9.66 -2.58 10.01
N SER A 641 -8.80 -3.44 10.55
CA SER A 641 -7.94 -3.14 11.71
C SER A 641 -7.00 -1.95 11.49
N ASP A 642 -6.59 -1.67 10.26
CA ASP A 642 -5.84 -0.49 9.83
C ASP A 642 -6.67 0.81 9.85
N GLN A 643 -7.96 0.74 10.16
CA GLN A 643 -8.90 1.86 10.21
C GLN A 643 -9.60 1.98 11.57
N VAL A 644 -8.95 1.49 12.64
CA VAL A 644 -9.39 1.74 14.01
C VAL A 644 -9.26 3.22 14.34
N ALA A 645 -10.34 3.78 14.91
CA ALA A 645 -10.51 5.18 15.22
C ALA A 645 -10.93 5.37 16.68
N ARG A 646 -10.35 6.36 17.34
CA ARG A 646 -10.76 6.85 18.66
C ARG A 646 -11.33 8.25 18.52
N ARG A 647 -12.46 8.50 19.17
CA ARG A 647 -13.03 9.84 19.25
C ARG A 647 -12.28 10.69 20.28
N LEU A 648 -11.95 11.93 19.91
CA LEU A 648 -11.17 12.84 20.75
C LEU A 648 -11.99 13.42 21.91
N ASP A 649 -13.26 13.73 21.64
CA ASP A 649 -14.19 14.31 22.62
C ASP A 649 -15.60 13.78 22.35
N SER A 650 -16.35 13.43 23.40
CA SER A 650 -17.78 13.07 23.32
C SER A 650 -18.68 14.12 22.65
N GLY A 651 -18.33 15.41 22.72
CA GLY A 651 -19.10 16.52 22.15
C GLY A 651 -18.77 16.83 20.69
N THR A 652 -17.76 16.19 20.09
CA THR A 652 -17.37 16.44 18.70
C THR A 652 -17.30 15.15 17.90
N LEU A 653 -17.48 15.24 16.59
CA LEU A 653 -17.30 14.11 15.67
C LEU A 653 -15.84 13.91 15.26
N ARG A 654 -14.88 14.56 15.95
CA ARG A 654 -13.45 14.47 15.59
C ARG A 654 -12.86 13.16 16.09
N CYS A 655 -12.23 12.43 15.18
CA CYS A 655 -11.59 11.16 15.44
C CYS A 655 -10.13 11.18 15.00
N GLU A 656 -9.31 10.45 15.75
CA GLU A 656 -7.95 10.09 15.39
C GLU A 656 -7.92 8.60 15.07
N LEU A 657 -7.23 8.22 14.00
CA LEU A 657 -7.12 6.85 13.54
C LEU A 657 -5.69 6.36 13.75
N VAL A 658 -5.54 5.04 13.73
CA VAL A 658 -4.23 4.43 13.46
C VAL A 658 -3.61 4.99 12.19
N HIS A 659 -2.28 4.98 12.14
CA HIS A 659 -1.44 5.60 11.11
C HIS A 659 -1.49 7.14 11.10
N GLY A 660 -1.73 7.77 12.26
CA GLY A 660 -1.72 9.21 12.45
C GLY A 660 -2.78 10.00 11.65
N ARG A 661 -3.78 9.32 11.09
CA ARG A 661 -4.84 9.95 10.29
C ARG A 661 -5.87 10.61 11.19
N ARG A 662 -6.51 11.67 10.69
CA ARG A 662 -7.58 12.39 11.40
C ARG A 662 -8.76 12.64 10.48
N GLY A 663 -9.96 12.58 11.03
CA GLY A 663 -11.18 12.79 10.27
C GLY A 663 -12.38 13.10 11.16
N LEU A 664 -13.48 13.46 10.50
CA LEU A 664 -14.78 13.69 11.12
C LEU A 664 -15.68 12.48 10.86
N LEU A 665 -16.22 11.89 11.93
CA LEU A 665 -17.29 10.89 11.80
C LEU A 665 -18.48 11.50 11.05
N ALA A 666 -19.00 10.75 10.08
CA ALA A 666 -20.15 11.13 9.30
C ALA A 666 -21.36 11.38 10.22
N ARG A 667 -22.06 12.50 10.02
CA ARG A 667 -23.18 12.91 10.88
C ARG A 667 -24.34 11.93 10.86
N GLU A 668 -24.45 11.16 9.78
CA GLU A 668 -25.46 10.12 9.59
C GLU A 668 -25.07 8.77 10.19
N SER A 669 -23.84 8.60 10.67
CA SER A 669 -23.42 7.35 11.30
C SER A 669 -24.20 7.11 12.57
N VAL A 670 -24.53 5.84 12.84
CA VAL A 670 -25.17 5.42 14.09
C VAL A 670 -24.19 5.37 15.27
N CYS A 671 -22.88 5.35 15.00
CA CYS A 671 -21.83 5.23 16.01
C CYS A 671 -21.49 6.54 16.75
N GLN A 672 -22.42 7.50 16.83
CA GLN A 672 -22.16 8.83 17.41
C GLN A 672 -21.82 8.81 18.89
N ARG A 673 -22.14 7.73 19.61
CA ARG A 673 -21.82 7.57 21.05
C ARG A 673 -20.58 6.72 21.31
N ALA A 674 -20.05 6.00 20.33
CA ALA A 674 -18.91 5.11 20.50
C ALA A 674 -17.58 5.85 20.69
N ALA A 675 -16.84 5.55 21.75
CA ALA A 675 -15.51 6.12 21.98
C ALA A 675 -14.45 5.53 21.04
N LEU A 676 -14.60 4.23 20.72
CA LEU A 676 -13.70 3.46 19.88
C LEU A 676 -14.52 2.77 18.79
N MET A 677 -14.04 2.82 17.55
CA MET A 677 -14.74 2.29 16.39
C MET A 677 -13.77 1.87 15.30
N VAL A 678 -14.23 1.07 14.35
CA VAL A 678 -13.54 0.78 13.10
C VAL A 678 -14.30 1.44 11.95
N ILE A 679 -13.58 2.03 11.01
CA ILE A 679 -14.13 2.76 9.87
C ILE A 679 -14.06 1.88 8.61
N GLY A 680 -15.16 1.78 7.86
CA GLY A 680 -15.22 1.05 6.60
C GLY A 680 -15.09 1.92 5.34
N GLU A 681 -15.36 3.23 5.46
CA GLU A 681 -15.24 4.20 4.36
C GLU A 681 -14.55 5.49 4.82
N ILE A 682 -13.52 5.94 4.11
CA ILE A 682 -12.79 7.20 4.38
C ILE A 682 -12.86 8.08 3.13
N THR A 683 -13.62 9.16 3.17
CA THR A 683 -13.79 10.06 2.02
C THR A 683 -13.07 11.38 2.26
N GLU A 684 -12.19 11.77 1.34
CA GLU A 684 -11.64 13.13 1.32
C GLU A 684 -12.61 14.05 0.56
N VAL A 685 -13.07 15.10 1.24
CA VAL A 685 -13.99 16.10 0.67
C VAL A 685 -13.22 17.40 0.53
N GLY A 686 -12.95 17.79 -0.72
CA GLY A 686 -12.31 19.07 -1.05
C GLY A 686 -13.31 20.23 -0.98
N GLY A 687 -13.03 21.21 -0.12
CA GLY A 687 -13.65 22.53 -0.11
C GLY A 687 -12.65 23.62 -0.48
N ARG A 688 -13.08 24.91 -0.49
CA ARG A 688 -12.26 26.09 -0.78
C ARG A 688 -11.02 26.19 0.14
N GLY A 689 -9.94 25.48 -0.22
CA GLY A 689 -8.63 25.56 0.43
C GLY A 689 -8.35 24.55 1.55
N GLU A 690 -9.34 23.78 2.03
CA GLU A 690 -9.15 22.81 3.12
C GLU A 690 -9.74 21.44 2.73
N VAL A 691 -8.90 20.40 2.76
CA VAL A 691 -9.32 19.01 2.53
C VAL A 691 -9.79 18.45 3.85
N SER A 692 -11.09 18.14 3.94
CA SER A 692 -11.68 17.54 5.15
C SER A 692 -11.91 16.05 4.93
N THR A 693 -11.46 15.21 5.87
CA THR A 693 -11.66 13.76 5.82
C THR A 693 -12.93 13.38 6.56
N VAL A 694 -13.84 12.66 5.90
CA VAL A 694 -15.09 12.16 6.44
C VAL A 694 -15.02 10.64 6.61
N LEU A 695 -15.34 10.15 7.81
CA LEU A 695 -15.29 8.75 8.20
C LEU A 695 -16.72 8.20 8.19
N GLY A 696 -17.00 7.22 7.34
CA GLY A 696 -18.30 6.58 7.20
C GLY A 696 -18.24 5.08 7.38
N LEU A 697 -19.42 4.46 7.44
CA LEU A 697 -19.57 3.02 7.63
C LEU A 697 -18.84 2.55 8.90
N ALA A 698 -19.08 3.26 10.00
CA ALA A 698 -18.42 3.02 11.28
C ALA A 698 -19.07 1.84 12.01
N THR A 699 -18.25 1.12 12.76
CA THR A 699 -18.68 0.05 13.66
C THR A 699 -18.00 0.26 15.00
N ALA A 700 -18.79 0.47 16.05
CA ALA A 700 -18.26 0.55 17.41
C ALA A 700 -17.47 -0.71 17.75
N ILE A 701 -16.43 -0.61 18.56
CA ILE A 701 -15.64 -1.77 19.05
C ILE A 701 -15.30 -1.59 20.52
N GLU A 702 -14.92 -2.68 21.17
CA GLU A 702 -14.45 -2.68 22.56
C GLU A 702 -12.94 -2.88 22.61
N GLU A 703 -12.27 -2.19 23.54
CA GLU A 703 -10.82 -2.26 23.71
C GLU A 703 -10.30 -3.71 23.93
N PRO A 704 -10.94 -4.58 24.75
CA PRO A 704 -10.46 -5.95 24.96
C PRO A 704 -10.38 -6.77 23.66
N TRP A 705 -11.19 -6.43 22.65
CA TRP A 705 -11.16 -7.14 21.36
C TRP A 705 -9.89 -6.85 20.56
N LEU A 706 -9.26 -5.70 20.79
CA LEU A 706 -7.96 -5.38 20.17
C LEU A 706 -6.86 -6.29 20.72
N ALA A 707 -6.85 -6.50 22.05
CA ALA A 707 -5.91 -7.43 22.68
C ALA A 707 -6.20 -8.90 22.29
N GLU A 708 -7.47 -9.28 22.14
CA GLU A 708 -7.89 -10.62 21.68
C GLU A 708 -7.44 -10.93 20.25
N LEU A 709 -7.72 -10.01 19.31
CA LEU A 709 -7.52 -10.26 17.88
C LEU A 709 -6.11 -9.91 17.38
N PHE A 710 -5.44 -8.96 18.05
CA PHE A 710 -4.16 -8.39 17.63
C PHE A 710 -3.19 -8.21 18.82
N PRO A 711 -2.82 -9.30 19.51
CA PRO A 711 -2.00 -9.23 20.71
C PRO A 711 -0.61 -8.62 20.49
N GLU A 712 -0.04 -8.74 19.28
CA GLU A 712 1.28 -8.17 18.96
C GLU A 712 1.25 -6.65 18.71
N ASP A 713 0.07 -6.11 18.38
CA ASP A 713 -0.16 -4.69 18.09
C ASP A 713 -0.73 -3.92 19.29
N TYR A 714 -1.30 -4.64 20.26
CA TYR A 714 -1.79 -4.06 21.51
C TYR A 714 -0.66 -4.05 22.53
N ALA A 715 -0.22 -2.84 22.91
CA ALA A 715 0.87 -2.67 23.85
C ALA A 715 0.49 -1.69 24.95
N GLU A 716 0.97 -1.98 26.15
CA GLU A 716 0.94 -1.05 27.26
C GLU A 716 2.36 -0.61 27.55
N THR A 717 2.62 0.69 27.43
CA THR A 717 3.93 1.28 27.64
C THR A 717 3.88 2.26 28.80
N THR A 718 4.76 2.07 29.78
CA THR A 718 5.07 3.11 30.76
C THR A 718 6.15 4.01 30.18
N GLY A 719 5.81 5.27 29.97
CA GLY A 719 6.73 6.33 29.59
C GLY A 719 6.80 7.43 30.65
N VAL A 720 7.55 8.48 30.33
CA VAL A 720 7.64 9.68 31.15
C VAL A 720 7.24 10.89 30.32
N VAL A 721 6.58 11.87 30.92
CA VAL A 721 6.17 13.12 30.26
C VAL A 721 6.37 14.29 31.20
N TYR A 722 6.73 15.45 30.65
CA TYR A 722 6.77 16.70 31.40
C TYR A 722 5.34 17.29 31.46
N ASP A 723 4.78 17.38 32.66
CA ASP A 723 3.49 18.02 32.91
C ASP A 723 3.72 19.53 33.08
N GLU A 724 3.25 20.34 32.13
CA GLU A 724 3.40 21.80 32.17
C GLU A 724 2.62 22.45 33.32
N ALA A 725 1.47 21.90 33.70
CA ALA A 725 0.65 22.44 34.77
C ALA A 725 1.30 22.18 36.13
N ALA A 726 1.79 20.95 36.34
CA ALA A 726 2.48 20.58 37.57
C ALA A 726 3.98 20.94 37.59
N LYS A 727 4.54 21.36 36.45
CA LYS A 727 5.97 21.71 36.24
C LYS A 727 6.93 20.62 36.73
N ARG A 728 6.62 19.37 36.40
CA ARG A 728 7.39 18.19 36.80
C ARG A 728 7.26 17.07 35.78
N VAL A 729 8.25 16.20 35.73
CA VAL A 729 8.18 14.93 35.01
C VAL A 729 7.35 13.95 35.82
N VAL A 730 6.40 13.32 35.15
CA VAL A 730 5.50 12.32 35.72
C VAL A 730 5.57 11.04 34.88
N ALA A 731 5.40 9.90 35.53
CA ALA A 731 5.21 8.65 34.82
C ALA A 731 3.83 8.69 34.14
N ARG A 732 3.77 8.26 32.88
CA ARG A 732 2.54 8.16 32.09
C ARG A 732 2.45 6.75 31.56
N ARG A 733 1.40 6.05 31.98
CA ARG A 733 1.05 4.74 31.45
C ARG A 733 0.10 4.94 30.29
N GLU A 734 0.49 4.47 29.12
CA GLU A 734 -0.26 4.63 27.89
C GLU A 734 -0.56 3.26 27.28
N ARG A 735 -1.85 2.99 27.11
CA ARG A 735 -2.34 1.83 26.37
C ARG A 735 -2.54 2.26 24.92
N ARG A 736 -1.90 1.54 24.01
CA ARG A 736 -1.91 1.86 22.59
C ARG A 736 -2.24 0.63 21.76
N PHE A 737 -2.91 0.88 20.65
CA PHE A 737 -3.06 -0.07 19.57
C PHE A 737 -2.30 0.47 18.36
N ARG A 738 -1.18 -0.18 18.03
CA ARG A 738 -0.18 0.33 17.09
C ARG A 738 0.31 1.73 17.52
N ASP A 739 0.07 2.74 16.70
CA ASP A 739 0.40 4.15 16.95
C ASP A 739 -0.77 4.95 17.57
N LEU A 740 -1.96 4.35 17.70
CA LEU A 740 -3.12 5.02 18.29
C LEU A 740 -3.10 4.86 19.82
N ALA A 741 -2.92 5.97 20.54
CA ALA A 741 -3.13 6.02 21.98
C ALA A 741 -4.62 5.83 22.30
N LEU A 742 -4.95 4.74 23.00
CA LEU A 742 -6.31 4.43 23.42
C LEU A 742 -6.66 5.16 24.71
N GLU A 743 -5.75 5.06 25.68
CA GLU A 743 -5.86 5.72 26.96
C GLU A 743 -4.48 6.12 27.49
N ALA A 744 -4.41 7.30 28.08
CA ALA A 744 -3.24 7.78 28.78
C ALA A 744 -3.63 8.15 30.21
N ARG A 745 -3.02 7.49 31.19
CA ARG A 745 -3.19 7.81 32.62
C ARG A 745 -1.86 8.23 33.21
N MET A 746 -1.91 9.24 34.08
CA MET A 746 -0.77 9.51 34.97
C MET A 746 -0.59 8.31 35.88
N SER A 747 0.64 7.80 35.95
CA SER A 747 1.01 6.68 36.80
C SER A 747 1.68 7.19 38.07
N SER A 748 1.48 6.46 39.17
CA SER A 748 2.22 6.65 40.42
C SER A 748 3.53 5.86 40.45
N GLU A 749 3.89 5.17 39.36
CA GLU A 749 5.17 4.47 39.22
C GLU A 749 6.35 5.45 39.31
N GLU A 750 7.49 4.95 39.81
CA GLU A 750 8.70 5.74 39.93
C GLU A 750 9.23 6.15 38.56
N VAL A 751 9.54 7.43 38.42
CA VAL A 751 10.08 8.00 37.18
C VAL A 751 11.58 7.65 37.11
N PRO A 752 12.04 6.95 36.05
CA PRO A 752 13.45 6.67 35.88
C PRO A 752 14.28 7.97 35.88
N PRO A 753 15.31 8.10 36.73
CA PRO A 753 16.08 9.35 36.87
C PRO A 753 16.70 9.86 35.57
N SER A 754 17.18 8.97 34.71
CA SER A 754 17.73 9.31 33.40
C SER A 754 16.68 9.84 32.43
N ALA A 755 15.50 9.22 32.40
CA ALA A 755 14.41 9.63 31.51
C ALA A 755 13.81 10.99 31.94
N ALA A 756 13.75 11.26 33.25
CA ALA A 756 13.40 12.59 33.77
C ALA A 756 14.44 13.64 33.39
N ALA A 757 15.72 13.30 33.53
CA ALA A 757 16.84 14.18 33.21
C ALA A 757 16.79 14.66 31.76
N ALA A 758 16.63 13.73 30.82
CA ALA A 758 16.56 14.02 29.39
C ALA A 758 15.39 14.95 29.04
N LEU A 759 14.21 14.73 29.62
CA LEU A 759 13.05 15.59 29.41
C LEU A 759 13.25 17.00 29.99
N LEU A 760 13.73 17.12 31.22
CA LEU A 760 14.00 18.40 31.86
C LEU A 760 15.11 19.17 31.12
N ALA A 761 16.14 18.48 30.65
CA ALA A 761 17.21 19.07 29.85
C ALA A 761 16.68 19.64 28.53
N ARG A 762 15.77 18.93 27.86
CA ARG A 762 15.11 19.43 26.65
C ARG A 762 14.31 20.72 26.90
N GLU A 763 13.64 20.82 28.05
CA GLU A 763 12.93 22.05 28.45
C GLU A 763 13.88 23.22 28.74
N VAL A 764 15.07 22.95 29.29
CA VAL A 764 16.13 23.95 29.50
C VAL A 764 16.70 24.42 28.17
N LEU A 765 17.10 23.50 27.29
CA LEU A 765 17.67 23.79 25.98
C LEU A 765 16.69 24.54 25.06
N ALA A 766 15.39 24.24 25.17
CA ALA A 766 14.34 24.97 24.45
C ALA A 766 14.03 26.36 25.06
N GLY A 767 14.70 26.77 26.14
CA GLY A 767 14.54 28.07 26.78
C GLY A 767 13.27 28.23 27.63
N ARG A 768 12.48 27.16 27.79
CA ARG A 768 11.24 27.15 28.59
C ARG A 768 11.51 27.04 30.09
N LEU A 769 12.61 26.39 30.47
CA LEU A 769 13.11 26.32 31.85
C LEU A 769 14.44 27.08 31.98
N LYS A 770 14.46 28.15 32.79
CA LYS A 770 15.69 28.92 33.06
C LYS A 770 16.37 28.41 34.33
N LEU A 771 17.67 28.11 34.24
CA LEU A 771 18.51 27.78 35.39
C LEU A 771 18.93 29.07 36.12
N LYS A 772 18.68 29.18 37.42
CA LYS A 772 18.98 30.40 38.20
C LYS A 772 20.48 30.57 38.47
N HIS A 773 21.18 29.45 38.65
CA HIS A 773 22.60 29.40 39.00
C HIS A 773 23.51 29.17 37.79
N TRP A 774 22.96 29.17 36.58
CA TRP A 774 23.73 29.28 35.35
C TRP A 774 23.96 30.75 35.03
N ASP A 775 24.89 31.36 35.76
CA ASP A 775 25.19 32.79 35.71
C ASP A 775 26.51 33.07 34.95
N GLU A 776 26.92 34.34 34.92
CA GLU A 776 28.17 34.76 34.28
C GLU A 776 29.42 34.04 34.85
N ALA A 777 29.38 33.58 36.11
CA ALA A 777 30.52 32.85 36.68
C ALA A 777 30.67 31.46 36.04
N VAL A 778 29.55 30.79 35.74
CA VAL A 778 29.52 29.52 35.00
C VAL A 778 30.06 29.71 33.59
N GLU A 779 29.60 30.74 32.87
CA GLU A 779 30.10 31.02 31.51
C GLU A 779 31.59 31.37 31.51
N GLN A 780 32.06 32.19 32.46
CA GLN A 780 33.49 32.47 32.62
C GLN A 780 34.30 31.21 32.96
N TRP A 781 33.75 30.26 33.73
CA TRP A 781 34.41 28.99 33.99
C TRP A 781 34.51 28.13 32.73
N ILE A 782 33.45 28.00 31.93
CA ILE A 782 33.47 27.24 30.66
C ILE A 782 34.49 27.85 29.70
N VAL A 783 34.51 29.18 29.58
CA VAL A 783 35.52 29.87 28.74
C VAL A 783 36.93 29.57 29.25
N ARG A 784 37.18 29.59 30.56
CA ARG A 784 38.49 29.22 31.13
C ARG A 784 38.88 27.79 30.79
N VAL A 785 37.96 26.83 30.85
CA VAL A 785 38.23 25.42 30.49
C VAL A 785 38.58 25.29 29.02
N ASN A 786 37.80 25.92 28.14
CA ASN A 786 38.08 25.90 26.69
C ASN A 786 39.43 26.56 26.38
N ARG A 787 39.81 27.60 27.12
CA ARG A 787 41.15 28.21 27.02
C ARG A 787 42.27 27.35 27.56
N LEU A 788 42.04 26.62 28.65
CA LEU A 788 43.02 25.67 29.16
C LEU A 788 43.28 24.57 28.12
N ALA A 789 42.23 24.04 27.50
CA ALA A 789 42.33 23.04 26.43
C ALA A 789 43.10 23.56 25.21
N GLU A 790 42.90 24.82 24.82
CA GLU A 790 43.56 25.44 23.66
C GLU A 790 45.02 25.84 23.93
N TRP A 791 45.30 26.49 25.07
CA TRP A 791 46.63 27.02 25.38
C TRP A 791 47.57 25.98 26.00
N PHE A 792 47.02 24.90 26.56
CA PHE A 792 47.77 23.81 27.21
C PHE A 792 47.24 22.44 26.74
N PRO A 793 47.34 22.12 25.43
CA PRO A 793 46.83 20.85 24.88
C PRO A 793 47.49 19.62 25.51
N GLU A 794 48.70 19.75 26.06
CA GLU A 794 49.40 18.68 26.77
C GLU A 794 48.69 18.20 28.04
N LEU A 795 47.77 18.99 28.60
CA LEU A 795 46.98 18.61 29.79
C LEU A 795 45.78 17.70 29.45
N GLY A 796 45.54 17.42 28.16
CA GLY A 796 44.49 16.51 27.71
C GLY A 796 43.08 16.95 28.11
N VAL A 797 42.83 18.26 28.26
CA VAL A 797 41.53 18.81 28.61
C VAL A 797 40.66 18.91 27.35
N SER A 798 39.46 18.34 27.38
CA SER A 798 38.49 18.47 26.28
C SER A 798 37.77 19.81 26.34
N GLN A 799 37.59 20.45 25.19
CA GLN A 799 36.73 21.63 25.07
C GLN A 799 35.27 21.26 25.32
N ILE A 800 34.53 22.16 25.95
CA ILE A 800 33.08 22.06 26.18
C ILE A 800 32.37 22.82 25.06
N GLY A 801 31.86 22.08 24.07
CA GLY A 801 31.04 22.58 22.96
C GLY A 801 29.55 22.59 23.27
N GLU A 802 28.71 22.82 22.25
CA GLU A 802 27.25 22.82 22.42
C GLU A 802 26.68 21.45 22.78
N ALA A 803 27.23 20.37 22.21
CA ALA A 803 26.84 19.00 22.54
C ALA A 803 27.20 18.65 24.00
N ASP A 804 28.39 19.04 24.46
CA ASP A 804 28.82 18.84 25.84
C ASP A 804 27.99 19.67 26.83
N ARG A 805 27.60 20.90 26.45
CA ARG A 805 26.65 21.71 27.23
C ARG A 805 25.31 20.98 27.40
N ALA A 806 24.79 20.33 26.36
CA ALA A 806 23.56 19.54 26.47
C ALA A 806 23.71 18.37 27.45
N LEU A 807 24.84 17.65 27.40
CA LEU A 807 25.16 16.56 28.33
C LEU A 807 25.31 17.05 29.78
N LEU A 808 25.97 18.20 30.00
CA LEU A 808 26.11 18.81 31.33
C LEU A 808 24.75 19.23 31.91
N ILE A 809 23.85 19.76 31.07
CA ILE A 809 22.48 20.11 31.46
C ILE A 809 21.67 18.85 31.79
N GLU A 810 21.83 17.77 31.03
CA GLU A 810 21.21 16.48 31.33
C GLU A 810 21.72 15.91 32.66
N GLN A 811 23.04 15.93 32.88
CA GLN A 811 23.65 15.49 34.13
C GLN A 811 23.19 16.33 35.34
N LEU A 812 23.03 17.65 35.16
CA LEU A 812 22.45 18.54 36.18
C LEU A 812 21.00 18.12 36.52
N CYS A 813 20.22 17.77 35.50
CA CYS A 813 18.85 17.30 35.67
C CYS A 813 18.74 15.88 36.25
N TYR A 814 19.85 15.11 36.30
CA TYR A 814 19.84 13.75 36.83
C TYR A 814 19.40 13.68 38.29
N GLY A 815 18.52 12.73 38.58
CA GLY A 815 17.91 12.54 39.90
C GLY A 815 16.75 13.49 40.22
N GLU A 816 16.48 14.48 39.37
CA GLU A 816 15.41 15.45 39.58
C GLU A 816 14.16 15.11 38.76
N THR A 817 13.00 15.37 39.35
CA THR A 817 11.70 15.24 38.65
C THR A 817 10.97 16.57 38.56
N SER A 818 11.37 17.61 39.30
CA SER A 818 10.69 18.92 39.32
C SER A 818 11.52 20.01 38.66
N ALA A 819 10.87 20.84 37.84
CA ALA A 819 11.48 22.03 37.26
C ALA A 819 11.96 23.03 38.34
N ARG A 820 11.30 23.06 39.50
CA ARG A 820 11.73 23.91 40.63
C ARG A 820 13.07 23.44 41.20
N ALA A 821 13.23 22.13 41.36
CA ALA A 821 14.46 21.54 41.91
C ALA A 821 15.64 21.78 40.97
N VAL A 822 15.46 21.53 39.66
CA VAL A 822 16.46 21.84 38.63
C VAL A 822 16.82 23.32 38.60
N ARG A 823 15.83 24.22 38.73
CA ARG A 823 16.06 25.68 38.70
C ARG A 823 16.98 26.18 39.83
N GLU A 824 16.82 25.64 41.04
CA GLU A 824 17.59 26.06 42.24
C GLU A 824 18.88 25.24 42.44
N LYS A 825 19.17 24.25 41.57
CA LYS A 825 20.33 23.38 41.74
C LYS A 825 21.64 24.14 41.51
N PRO A 826 22.66 23.97 42.37
CA PRO A 826 23.95 24.58 42.16
C PRO A 826 24.64 23.93 40.95
N VAL A 827 25.08 24.75 40.00
CA VAL A 827 25.62 24.27 38.71
C VAL A 827 27.13 23.98 38.83
N MET A 828 27.88 24.82 39.54
CA MET A 828 29.34 24.73 39.66
C MET A 828 29.90 23.38 40.14
N PRO A 829 29.29 22.67 41.11
CA PRO A 829 29.78 21.34 41.52
C PRO A 829 29.81 20.33 40.36
N VAL A 830 28.73 20.29 39.56
CA VAL A 830 28.61 19.37 38.41
C VAL A 830 29.62 19.72 37.32
N LEU A 831 29.84 21.01 37.05
CA LEU A 831 30.87 21.43 36.09
C LEU A 831 32.28 21.05 36.56
N ARG A 832 32.58 21.20 37.85
CA ARG A 832 33.91 20.85 38.38
C ARG A 832 34.20 19.35 38.30
N GLU A 833 33.18 18.49 38.34
CA GLU A 833 33.32 17.05 38.12
C GLU A 833 33.65 16.69 36.66
N TRP A 834 33.45 17.62 35.71
CA TRP A 834 33.86 17.43 34.30
C TRP A 834 35.38 17.34 34.13
N LEU A 835 36.13 17.94 35.05
CA LEU A 835 37.59 17.90 35.07
C LEU A 835 38.09 16.97 36.17
N SER A 836 39.20 16.28 35.91
CA SER A 836 39.93 15.58 36.98
C SER A 836 40.47 16.57 38.02
N ALA A 837 40.77 16.08 39.23
CA ALA A 837 41.34 16.93 40.30
C ALA A 837 42.64 17.63 39.87
N GLU A 838 43.47 16.97 39.07
CA GLU A 838 44.72 17.52 38.53
C GLU A 838 44.45 18.65 37.52
N GLN A 839 43.49 18.45 36.60
CA GLN A 839 43.10 19.47 35.62
C GLN A 839 42.44 20.68 36.28
N LEU A 840 41.63 20.47 37.33
CA LEU A 840 41.03 21.56 38.09
C LEU A 840 42.09 22.39 38.81
N ALA A 841 43.09 21.74 39.43
CA ALA A 841 44.23 22.43 40.02
C ALA A 841 45.04 23.22 38.98
N ALA A 842 45.26 22.64 37.79
CA ALA A 842 45.92 23.33 36.68
C ALA A 842 45.11 24.54 36.17
N LEU A 843 43.78 24.44 36.10
CA LEU A 843 42.90 25.53 35.71
C LEU A 843 43.02 26.72 36.68
N ASP A 844 43.02 26.45 37.98
CA ASP A 844 43.11 27.50 39.00
C ASP A 844 44.52 28.07 39.15
N GLN A 845 45.56 27.28 38.88
CA GLN A 845 46.95 27.72 38.90
C GLN A 845 47.33 28.52 37.65
N TYR A 846 47.03 27.99 36.46
CA TYR A 846 47.46 28.58 35.20
C TYR A 846 46.52 29.67 34.70
N LEU A 847 45.22 29.52 34.92
CA LEU A 847 44.20 30.48 34.49
C LEU A 847 43.34 30.93 35.70
N PRO A 848 43.91 31.62 36.70
CA PRO A 848 43.18 32.04 37.89
C PRO A 848 42.09 33.09 37.57
N GLU A 849 41.06 33.19 38.42
CA GLU A 849 40.04 34.26 38.30
C GLU A 849 40.55 35.64 38.73
N ARG A 850 41.61 35.67 39.54
CA ARG A 850 42.22 36.90 40.07
C ARG A 850 43.72 36.81 40.05
N LEU A 851 44.38 37.86 39.58
CA LEU A 851 45.82 37.99 39.57
C LEU A 851 46.30 38.86 40.73
N VAL A 852 47.36 38.43 41.42
CA VAL A 852 48.02 39.25 42.45
C VAL A 852 48.98 40.22 41.76
N MET A 853 48.85 41.52 42.04
CA MET A 853 49.73 42.57 41.50
C MET A 853 50.98 42.73 42.39
N ALA A 854 52.15 42.96 41.78
CA ALA A 854 53.45 43.01 42.47
C ALA A 854 53.59 44.14 43.52
N ASN A 855 52.70 45.12 43.51
CA ASN A 855 52.72 46.32 44.37
C ASN A 855 52.28 46.05 45.82
N GLY A 856 52.13 44.78 46.21
CA GLY A 856 51.64 44.36 47.52
C GLY A 856 52.56 44.63 48.72
N GLY A 857 53.75 45.21 48.50
CA GLY A 857 54.69 45.54 49.57
C GLY A 857 55.33 46.91 49.34
N GLY A 858 54.73 47.99 49.85
CA GLY A 858 55.34 49.32 49.79
C GLY A 858 54.46 50.49 50.26
N GLY A 859 54.37 50.67 51.59
CA GLY A 859 54.34 51.99 52.25
C GLY A 859 53.25 53.00 51.86
N GLY A 860 51.98 52.73 52.19
CA GLY A 860 50.94 53.75 52.30
C GLY A 860 50.05 53.45 53.49
N LYS A 861 50.11 54.29 54.55
CA LYS A 861 49.33 54.13 55.78
C LYS A 861 47.84 53.94 55.48
N GLY A 862 47.26 52.95 56.15
CA GLY A 862 45.89 52.48 55.92
C GLY A 862 44.81 53.50 56.23
N GLY A 863 43.84 53.59 55.33
CA GLY A 863 42.45 53.85 55.67
C GLY A 863 41.70 52.52 55.85
N PRO A 864 40.73 52.43 56.78
CA PRO A 864 40.06 51.17 57.10
C PRO A 864 39.22 50.71 55.91
N GLY A 865 39.65 49.62 55.26
CA GLY A 865 39.01 49.04 54.07
C GLY A 865 39.95 48.55 52.96
N GLY A 866 41.27 48.65 53.14
CA GLY A 866 42.27 48.27 52.14
C GLY A 866 42.27 46.78 51.75
N ARG A 867 41.60 46.45 50.64
CA ARG A 867 41.77 45.16 49.96
C ARG A 867 43.16 45.10 49.32
N SER A 868 43.97 44.15 49.77
CA SER A 868 45.21 43.68 49.14
C SER A 868 45.05 43.47 47.62
N GLY A 869 46.08 43.86 46.85
CA GLY A 869 46.10 44.03 45.39
C GLY A 869 45.86 42.78 44.53
N ARG A 870 44.60 42.33 44.46
CA ARG A 870 44.13 41.28 43.55
C ARG A 870 43.18 41.87 42.51
N ALA A 871 43.59 41.86 41.24
CA ALA A 871 42.77 42.32 40.11
C ALA A 871 41.98 41.16 39.50
N ARG A 872 40.75 41.41 39.03
CA ARG A 872 39.89 40.38 38.40
C ARG A 872 40.31 40.18 36.95
N LEU A 873 40.39 38.92 36.53
CA LEU A 873 40.58 38.53 35.15
C LEU A 873 39.24 38.18 34.52
N ARG A 874 39.01 38.67 33.30
CA ARG A 874 37.90 38.27 32.44
C ARG A 874 38.47 37.54 31.23
N TYR A 875 38.04 36.30 31.04
CA TYR A 875 38.45 35.47 29.91
C TYR A 875 37.46 35.68 28.77
N LEU A 876 37.99 35.76 27.55
CA LEU A 876 37.21 35.94 26.33
C LEU A 876 37.20 34.65 25.49
N PRO A 877 36.11 34.36 24.76
CA PRO A 877 36.06 33.24 23.80
C PRO A 877 37.10 33.35 22.69
N GLU A 878 37.54 34.57 22.33
CA GLU A 878 38.66 34.86 21.41
C GLU A 878 39.64 35.90 22.01
N GLY A 879 40.95 35.68 21.85
CA GLY A 879 42.00 36.60 22.32
C GLY A 879 42.46 36.43 23.78
N PRO A 880 43.42 37.28 24.22
CA PRO A 880 44.01 37.21 25.56
C PRO A 880 43.01 37.62 26.67
N PRO A 881 43.18 37.12 27.90
CA PRO A 881 42.36 37.53 29.03
C PRO A 881 42.62 39.00 29.39
N ILE A 882 41.57 39.68 29.87
CA ILE A 882 41.62 41.09 30.24
C ILE A 882 41.70 41.21 31.76
N LEU A 883 42.72 41.92 32.24
CA LEU A 883 42.84 42.38 33.62
C LEU A 883 42.33 43.80 33.73
N SER A 884 41.27 44.00 34.51
CA SER A 884 40.72 45.34 34.75
C SER A 884 41.20 45.83 36.12
N ALA A 885 41.92 46.96 36.13
CA ALA A 885 42.45 47.57 37.35
C ALA A 885 42.40 49.09 37.28
N ARG A 886 42.26 49.75 38.44
CA ARG A 886 42.28 51.22 38.48
C ARG A 886 43.69 51.72 38.22
N ILE A 887 43.80 52.88 37.56
CA ILE A 887 45.10 53.47 37.23
C ILE A 887 46.00 53.67 38.46
N GLN A 888 45.42 53.96 39.63
CA GLN A 888 46.16 54.08 40.88
C GLN A 888 46.72 52.74 41.39
N GLU A 889 46.06 51.63 41.08
CA GLU A 889 46.48 50.29 41.49
C GLU A 889 47.63 49.77 40.63
N LEU A 890 47.81 50.35 39.44
CA LEU A 890 48.86 50.00 38.49
C LEU A 890 50.17 50.77 38.71
N TYR A 891 50.21 51.77 39.59
CA TYR A 891 51.43 52.53 39.89
C TYR A 891 52.54 51.64 40.46
N GLY A 892 53.73 51.70 39.85
CA GLY A 892 54.86 50.84 40.24
C GLY A 892 54.85 49.45 39.60
N VAL A 893 53.85 49.13 38.76
CA VAL A 893 53.92 47.99 37.85
C VAL A 893 54.55 48.44 36.53
N GLU A 894 55.75 47.95 36.23
CA GLU A 894 56.42 48.18 34.94
C GLU A 894 56.40 46.94 34.04
N SER A 895 55.98 45.79 34.57
CA SER A 895 56.06 44.49 33.89
C SER A 895 54.81 44.17 33.05
N ARG A 896 55.02 43.40 31.97
CA ARG A 896 53.94 42.67 31.28
C ARG A 896 53.39 41.58 32.20
N PHE A 897 52.07 41.44 32.25
CA PHE A 897 51.44 40.33 32.95
C PHE A 897 51.29 39.14 32.02
N THR A 898 51.68 37.96 32.51
CA THR A 898 51.54 36.69 31.79
C THR A 898 50.96 35.63 32.72
N LEU A 899 50.08 34.78 32.21
CA LEU A 899 49.52 33.62 32.91
C LEU A 899 50.17 32.32 32.43
N GLY A 900 49.92 31.23 33.18
CA GLY A 900 50.36 29.88 32.84
C GLY A 900 51.86 29.78 32.52
N ALA A 901 52.70 30.18 33.47
CA ALA A 901 54.15 30.16 33.37
C ALA A 901 54.75 30.97 32.21
N GLY A 902 54.14 32.12 31.86
CA GLY A 902 54.69 33.05 30.87
C GLY A 902 54.12 32.92 29.46
N ARG A 903 53.26 31.92 29.21
CA ARG A 903 52.78 31.59 27.86
C ARG A 903 51.64 32.47 27.37
N VAL A 904 50.77 32.92 28.29
CA VAL A 904 49.55 33.64 27.93
C VAL A 904 49.70 35.10 28.31
N PRO A 905 49.80 36.04 27.34
CA PRO A 905 49.86 37.46 27.65
C PRO A 905 48.51 37.96 28.16
N VAL A 906 48.52 38.88 29.12
CA VAL A 906 47.31 39.50 29.68
C VAL A 906 47.19 40.92 29.18
N ARG A 907 46.02 41.27 28.65
CA ARG A 907 45.68 42.64 28.23
C ARG A 907 45.17 43.42 29.43
N ILE A 908 45.60 44.66 29.59
CA ILE A 908 45.25 45.49 30.74
C ILE A 908 44.21 46.53 30.31
N GLU A 909 43.06 46.49 30.96
CA GLU A 909 42.04 47.52 30.87
C GLU A 909 42.23 48.49 32.03
N VAL A 910 42.77 49.67 31.73
CA VAL A 910 43.06 50.72 32.70
C VAL A 910 41.78 51.49 32.99
N LEU A 911 41.34 51.42 34.24
CA LEU A 911 40.12 52.07 34.72
C LEU A 911 40.41 53.39 35.43
N ALA A 912 39.51 54.36 35.28
CA ALA A 912 39.55 55.59 36.06
C ALA A 912 39.11 55.33 37.52
N PRO A 913 39.25 56.32 38.44
CA PRO A 913 38.77 56.19 39.82
C PRO A 913 37.31 55.74 39.95
N ASN A 914 36.45 56.11 39.00
CA ASN A 914 35.04 55.74 38.95
C ASN A 914 34.77 54.38 38.26
N GLN A 915 35.80 53.56 38.04
CA GLN A 915 35.73 52.25 37.38
C GLN A 915 35.32 52.26 35.89
N ARG A 916 35.36 53.41 35.21
CA ARG A 916 35.16 53.45 33.76
C ARG A 916 36.45 53.14 33.00
N PRO A 917 36.41 52.35 31.92
CA PRO A 917 37.58 52.06 31.11
C PRO A 917 38.05 53.34 30.39
N ILE A 918 39.34 53.61 30.47
CA ILE A 918 39.98 54.76 29.81
C ILE A 918 40.81 54.29 28.61
N GLN A 919 41.60 53.24 28.82
CA GLN A 919 42.54 52.74 27.83
C GLN A 919 42.70 51.23 28.01
N ILE A 920 42.90 50.53 26.90
CA ILE A 920 43.28 49.12 26.89
C ILE A 920 44.69 49.04 26.30
N THR A 921 45.60 48.34 26.99
CA THR A 921 47.00 48.20 26.57
C THR A 921 47.52 46.78 26.81
N ASP A 922 48.41 46.31 25.94
CA ASP A 922 49.16 45.06 26.10
C ASP A 922 50.55 45.30 26.71
N ASP A 923 50.97 46.57 26.82
CA ASP A 923 52.25 46.99 27.36
C ASP A 923 52.07 48.18 28.30
N LEU A 924 52.24 47.94 29.59
CA LEU A 924 52.05 48.95 30.61
C LEU A 924 53.19 49.98 30.64
N ALA A 925 54.42 49.59 30.27
CA ALA A 925 55.56 50.50 30.19
C ALA A 925 55.38 51.51 29.04
N LEU A 926 54.89 51.04 27.89
CA LEU A 926 54.53 51.92 26.77
C LEU A 926 53.39 52.88 27.17
N PHE A 927 52.38 52.37 27.89
CA PHE A 927 51.27 53.18 28.39
C PHE A 927 51.77 54.31 29.29
N TRP A 928 52.65 54.02 30.26
CA TRP A 928 53.21 55.05 31.16
C TRP A 928 54.03 56.10 30.40
N ARG A 929 54.83 55.69 29.42
CA ARG A 929 55.70 56.61 28.66
C ARG A 929 54.94 57.52 27.70
N GLU A 930 53.96 57.00 26.95
CA GLU A 930 53.40 57.70 25.79
C GLU A 930 51.94 58.14 25.97
N GLN A 931 51.15 57.39 26.74
CA GLN A 931 49.70 57.58 26.84
C GLN A 931 49.29 58.23 28.16
N TYR A 932 49.91 57.85 29.28
CA TYR A 932 49.62 58.39 30.60
C TYR A 932 49.81 59.91 30.72
N PRO A 933 50.85 60.56 30.16
CA PRO A 933 51.02 62.02 30.29
C PRO A 933 49.83 62.80 29.71
N LYS A 934 49.29 62.32 28.59
CA LYS A 934 48.10 62.92 27.94
C LYS A 934 46.86 62.73 28.80
N ILE A 935 46.63 61.49 29.25
CA ILE A 935 45.46 61.08 30.04
C ILE A 935 45.45 61.74 31.43
N ARG A 936 46.61 61.87 32.09
CA ARG A 936 46.75 62.47 33.42
C ARG A 936 46.31 63.92 33.45
N SER A 937 46.60 64.69 32.39
CA SER A 937 46.19 66.11 32.33
C SER A 937 44.67 66.27 32.37
N GLU A 938 43.92 65.37 31.72
CA GLU A 938 42.45 65.37 31.70
C GLU A 938 41.87 64.80 32.99
N LEU A 939 42.40 63.65 33.46
CA LEU A 939 41.86 62.97 34.63
C LEU A 939 42.18 63.66 35.95
N SER A 940 43.33 64.35 36.06
CA SER A 940 43.65 65.13 37.26
C SER A 940 42.70 66.32 37.44
N ARG A 941 42.22 66.92 36.34
CA ARG A 941 41.17 67.95 36.36
C ARG A 941 39.81 67.40 36.77
N ARG A 942 39.41 66.22 36.27
CA ARG A 942 38.14 65.57 36.64
C ARG A 942 38.13 64.95 38.03
N TYR A 943 39.28 64.50 38.53
CA TYR A 943 39.43 63.80 39.81
C TYR A 943 40.58 64.39 40.64
N PRO A 944 40.45 65.63 41.13
CA PRO A 944 41.53 66.36 41.79
C PRO A 944 41.91 65.82 43.17
N ARG A 945 41.05 65.01 43.79
CA ARG A 945 41.27 64.40 45.11
C ARG A 945 42.06 63.09 45.07
N HIS A 946 42.40 62.59 43.88
CA HIS A 946 43.15 61.34 43.70
C HIS A 946 44.63 61.62 43.43
N GLU A 947 45.48 60.67 43.80
CA GLU A 947 46.93 60.77 43.59
C GLU A 947 47.30 60.51 42.11
N TRP A 948 48.03 61.46 41.52
CA TRP A 948 48.50 61.41 40.13
C TRP A 948 50.02 61.61 40.09
N ARG A 949 50.76 60.50 40.01
CA ARG A 949 52.23 60.48 40.08
C ARG A 949 52.88 60.96 38.78
N GLU A 950 54.08 61.53 38.86
CA GLU A 950 55.02 61.57 37.74
C GLU A 950 55.78 60.25 37.76
N LEU A 951 55.76 59.55 36.62
CA LEU A 951 56.33 58.21 36.43
C LEU A 951 57.32 58.24 35.27
#